data_AF-A0A958AH83-F1
#
_entry.id   AF-A0A958AH83-F1
#
_cell.length_a   1.000
_cell.length_b   1.000
_cell.length_c   1.000
_cell.angle_alpha   90.00
_cell.angle_beta   90.00
_cell.angle_gamma   90.00
#
_symmetry.space_group_name_H-M   'P 1'
#
loop_
_entity.id
_entity.type
_entity.pdbx_description
1 polymer ?
#
loop_
_entity_poly.entity_id
_entity_poly.type
_entity_poly.pdbx_seq_one_letter_code
_entity_poly.pdbx_strand_id
1 'polypeptide(L)'
;MPVQTDESQLHATARVYQQIHGMAEVGQRTLAQLQHAHTAVLDLSTLYTAENQPALVLGPTFQWLDRAWRGDDASVLVQLRLPESVSSTAGYALHPGLLDACFQSASLTDGPEQADELCLPFAVDSLRLFPAAHHATGRNEWWCHARSTGQHTWDIQLFDGTGALLVDVTGFTVRAAPPEALGAELWRDWLYKVQWQPQPLTDTSSLPSLDGQPWLIFAHQTGVAEALEAELQRHGAQPILVYPGAQYRQVEPQRYVINPACKAEYTQLLQTVPTLQGIFYLWPVASSAVTVGSDLVATAQESCEPLLYLVQSLLDRGAMPSTLRLVTRAAQAVQPTDKVTNFAQATLWGMGKVIGLEHPELNCHCIDLADFPEPTVEAAALVQEAVAGPAQPGETQVALRKYTRYVARLVRHQPQPPNLPAEPYRLDVTNRGTLDNLQLLPHARRVPGAGEIEIQVHATGLNFRDVLNVLGLYPGDPGAPGGECAGVVVAVGAGVTDFAVGDRVMGIAAGSFSQYVTGAAYLFTQIPARLTDAAAATIPSVFLTVQYCLHHLARIQPGDRVLIHAATGGVGMAAIQIAQRAGAEIYGTASPGKQELLRKLGVTHIYNSRTLDFAEQILANTDGQGVDIVLNSLTSEGFIEKNLAVLAPNGRFVEISKRDVWDEEAVAAARPDVAYYLVDLAATTRHEPALIQQMYGELTPHFASGALQPLPQTRFPIHQAVDAFRLMQQGKHTGKIVITQPVAEQIAIRPDGTYLVTGGLGGLGLQTALWLAEQGARHLLLLGRSQPKPAAQQQLDALAANGVTVTVAQADVTDRARLHALLSAIDERYPLRGIIHAAGVLDDGALMQQEWSRFQKVLAPKVQGAWHLHTLA
;
A
#
# COMPACT_ATOMS: atom_id res chain seq x y z
N MET A 1 23.36 -16.31 -27.07
CA MET A 1 22.73 -15.77 -28.28
C MET A 1 21.29 -15.41 -27.92
N PRO A 2 20.86 -14.15 -28.08
CA PRO A 2 19.50 -13.76 -27.73
C PRO A 2 18.54 -14.26 -28.82
N VAL A 3 17.50 -14.98 -28.42
CA VAL A 3 16.34 -15.25 -29.27
C VAL A 3 15.44 -14.02 -29.15
N GLN A 4 15.39 -13.22 -30.23
CA GLN A 4 14.43 -12.14 -30.41
C GLN A 4 13.01 -12.72 -30.40
N THR A 5 12.16 -12.20 -29.51
CA THR A 5 10.71 -12.21 -29.65
C THR A 5 10.33 -11.34 -30.84
N ASP A 6 9.76 -11.91 -31.89
CA ASP A 6 9.31 -11.16 -33.08
C ASP A 6 7.78 -11.16 -33.13
N GLU A 7 7.14 -10.39 -32.23
CA GLU A 7 5.77 -9.92 -32.48
C GLU A 7 5.84 -8.78 -33.49
N SER A 8 5.93 -9.11 -34.77
CA SER A 8 5.85 -8.11 -35.83
C SER A 8 4.39 -7.64 -35.98
N GLN A 9 4.12 -6.41 -35.53
CA GLN A 9 2.81 -5.77 -35.70
C GLN A 9 2.75 -5.05 -37.06
N LEU A 10 1.72 -5.34 -37.84
CA LEU A 10 1.49 -4.69 -39.13
C LEU A 10 0.94 -3.27 -38.93
N HIS A 11 1.78 -2.26 -39.11
CA HIS A 11 1.38 -0.85 -38.93
C HIS A 11 0.79 -0.20 -40.19
N ALA A 12 1.27 -0.56 -41.38
CA ALA A 12 0.78 -0.02 -42.65
C ALA A 12 1.09 -0.99 -43.81
N THR A 13 0.30 -0.93 -44.88
CA THR A 13 0.55 -1.67 -46.13
C THR A 13 0.25 -0.81 -47.34
N ALA A 14 1.00 -0.99 -48.43
CA ALA A 14 0.78 -0.30 -49.69
C ALA A 14 1.29 -1.12 -50.88
N ARG A 15 0.88 -0.75 -52.10
CA ARG A 15 1.47 -1.24 -53.35
C ARG A 15 2.22 -0.10 -54.04
N VAL A 16 3.46 -0.35 -54.46
CA VAL A 16 4.33 0.66 -55.07
C VAL A 16 4.52 0.34 -56.55
N TYR A 17 4.36 1.35 -57.41
CA TYR A 17 4.50 1.24 -58.86
C TYR A 17 5.54 2.26 -59.36
N GLN A 18 6.48 1.87 -60.22
CA GLN A 18 7.52 2.77 -60.78
C GLN A 18 7.04 3.57 -62.01
N GLN A 19 6.06 3.06 -62.77
CA GLN A 19 5.42 3.73 -63.90
C GLN A 19 4.02 3.14 -64.08
N ILE A 20 2.99 3.98 -64.15
CA ILE A 20 1.61 3.54 -64.42
C ILE A 20 1.24 3.99 -65.83
N HIS A 21 1.19 3.05 -66.78
CA HIS A 21 0.60 3.31 -68.10
C HIS A 21 -0.93 3.32 -67.99
N GLY A 22 -1.60 4.38 -68.45
CA GLY A 22 -3.06 4.42 -68.60
C GLY A 22 -3.86 5.04 -67.44
N MET A 23 -3.24 5.75 -66.50
CA MET A 23 -3.98 6.62 -65.58
C MET A 23 -4.41 7.91 -66.28
N ALA A 24 -5.64 8.35 -66.04
CA ALA A 24 -6.14 9.64 -66.51
C ALA A 24 -5.20 10.78 -66.09
N GLU A 25 -5.01 11.75 -66.98
CA GLU A 25 -4.32 12.99 -66.65
C GLU A 25 -4.97 13.61 -65.41
N VAL A 26 -4.14 14.00 -64.43
CA VAL A 26 -4.63 14.78 -63.29
C VAL A 26 -5.24 16.05 -63.89
N GLY A 27 -6.52 16.32 -63.60
CA GLY A 27 -7.17 17.57 -64.01
C GLY A 27 -6.49 18.74 -63.29
N GLN A 28 -5.43 19.29 -63.87
CA GLN A 28 -4.55 20.23 -63.19
C GLN A 28 -5.10 21.66 -63.33
N ARG A 29 -5.73 22.16 -62.27
CA ARG A 29 -5.73 23.61 -62.05
C ARG A 29 -4.29 24.01 -61.69
N THR A 30 -3.75 25.04 -62.33
CA THR A 30 -2.43 25.57 -61.96
C THR A 30 -2.51 26.30 -60.61
N LEU A 31 -1.41 26.41 -59.89
CA LEU A 31 -1.36 27.18 -58.63
C LEU A 31 -1.93 28.60 -58.81
N ALA A 32 -1.62 29.26 -59.93
CA ALA A 32 -2.14 30.60 -60.23
C ALA A 32 -3.67 30.63 -60.36
N GLN A 33 -4.28 29.59 -60.95
CA GLN A 33 -5.74 29.47 -61.02
C GLN A 33 -6.35 29.23 -59.64
N LEU A 34 -5.69 28.42 -58.80
CA LEU A 34 -6.14 28.16 -57.44
C LEU A 34 -6.06 29.42 -56.57
N GLN A 35 -4.96 30.17 -56.64
CA GLN A 35 -4.79 31.45 -55.93
C GLN A 35 -5.83 32.49 -56.34
N HIS A 36 -6.27 32.50 -57.61
CA HIS A 36 -7.34 33.38 -58.06
C HIS A 36 -8.73 32.93 -57.57
N ALA A 37 -8.95 31.62 -57.44
CA ALA A 37 -10.24 31.05 -57.01
C ALA A 37 -10.44 31.02 -55.49
N HIS A 38 -9.39 31.15 -54.68
CA HIS A 38 -9.45 31.05 -53.22
C HIS A 38 -9.08 32.39 -52.58
N THR A 39 -10.08 33.25 -52.33
CA THR A 39 -9.86 34.61 -51.82
C THR A 39 -10.31 34.82 -50.37
N ALA A 40 -11.15 33.94 -49.81
CA ALA A 40 -11.70 34.11 -48.46
C ALA A 40 -10.69 33.62 -47.41
N VAL A 41 -10.11 34.54 -46.63
CA VAL A 41 -9.08 34.21 -45.61
C VAL A 41 -9.69 33.42 -44.44
N LEU A 42 -8.99 32.37 -44.00
CA LEU A 42 -9.31 31.62 -42.77
C LEU A 42 -8.39 32.05 -41.62
N ASP A 43 -8.94 32.19 -40.42
CA ASP A 43 -8.16 32.45 -39.20
C ASP A 43 -7.58 31.14 -38.66
N LEU A 44 -6.26 31.11 -38.46
CA LEU A 44 -5.52 29.96 -37.95
C LEU A 44 -4.98 30.20 -36.53
N SER A 45 -5.25 31.36 -35.93
CA SER A 45 -4.65 31.80 -34.66
C SER A 45 -4.88 30.83 -33.48
N THR A 46 -6.00 30.11 -33.50
CA THR A 46 -6.38 29.17 -32.45
C THR A 46 -6.16 27.70 -32.83
N LEU A 47 -5.65 27.40 -34.02
CA LEU A 47 -5.58 26.03 -34.57
C LEU A 47 -4.78 25.07 -33.69
N TYR A 48 -3.63 25.51 -33.18
CA TYR A 48 -2.72 24.70 -32.36
C TYR A 48 -2.82 24.96 -30.85
N THR A 49 -3.93 25.53 -30.39
CA THR A 49 -4.17 25.76 -28.96
C THR A 49 -4.73 24.52 -28.29
N ALA A 50 -4.37 24.29 -27.02
CA ALA A 50 -4.85 23.14 -26.25
C ALA A 50 -6.38 23.12 -26.09
N GLU A 51 -7.03 24.28 -26.18
CA GLU A 51 -8.49 24.43 -26.11
C GLU A 51 -9.20 23.86 -27.35
N ASN A 52 -8.58 23.90 -28.53
CA ASN A 52 -9.14 23.38 -29.78
C ASN A 52 -8.71 21.96 -30.13
N GLN A 53 -7.67 21.42 -29.48
CA GLN A 53 -7.19 20.04 -29.71
C GLN A 53 -6.89 19.31 -28.39
N PRO A 54 -7.86 19.17 -27.46
CA PRO A 54 -7.62 18.60 -26.14
C PRO A 54 -7.11 17.15 -26.17
N ALA A 55 -7.36 16.43 -27.26
CA ALA A 55 -7.00 15.01 -27.42
C ALA A 55 -5.75 14.75 -28.29
N LEU A 56 -5.24 15.73 -29.04
CA LEU A 56 -4.08 15.57 -29.93
C LEU A 56 -3.27 16.87 -30.00
N VAL A 57 -2.25 17.02 -29.16
CA VAL A 57 -1.39 18.22 -29.15
C VAL A 57 -0.26 18.09 -30.18
N LEU A 58 -0.37 18.80 -31.31
CA LEU A 58 0.69 18.88 -32.32
C LEU A 58 1.81 19.84 -31.88
N GLY A 59 2.99 19.28 -31.60
CA GLY A 59 4.18 20.05 -31.21
C GLY A 59 4.73 20.93 -32.34
N PRO A 60 5.67 21.86 -32.04
CA PRO A 60 6.17 22.86 -32.99
C PRO A 60 6.70 22.30 -34.33
N THR A 61 7.24 21.08 -34.32
CA THR A 61 7.75 20.38 -35.51
C THR A 61 6.67 20.04 -36.55
N PHE A 62 5.39 20.04 -36.16
CA PHE A 62 4.23 19.72 -37.01
C PHE A 62 3.36 20.94 -37.35
N GLN A 63 3.81 22.16 -37.01
CA GLN A 63 3.05 23.40 -37.23
C GLN A 63 3.53 24.13 -38.49
N TRP A 64 3.17 23.62 -39.68
CA TRP A 64 3.66 24.13 -40.98
C TRP A 64 2.71 25.10 -41.66
N LEU A 65 1.47 25.25 -41.20
CA LEU A 65 0.45 26.09 -41.83
C LEU A 65 0.72 27.57 -41.51
N ASP A 66 0.92 28.40 -42.54
CA ASP A 66 1.17 29.84 -42.40
C ASP A 66 -0.10 30.64 -42.66
N ARG A 67 -0.79 30.38 -43.79
CA ARG A 67 -2.00 31.10 -44.21
C ARG A 67 -2.93 30.17 -44.97
N ALA A 68 -4.24 30.39 -44.86
CA ALA A 68 -5.24 29.59 -45.56
C ALA A 68 -6.35 30.44 -46.17
N TRP A 69 -6.86 30.00 -47.31
CA TRP A 69 -7.97 30.60 -48.03
C TRP A 69 -8.99 29.55 -48.44
N ARG A 70 -10.26 29.85 -48.27
CA ARG A 70 -11.39 29.02 -48.69
C ARG A 70 -11.81 29.39 -50.12
N GLY A 71 -12.14 28.37 -50.91
CA GLY A 71 -12.74 28.48 -52.22
C GLY A 71 -14.22 28.12 -52.19
N ASP A 72 -14.92 28.41 -53.29
CA ASP A 72 -16.38 28.20 -53.40
C ASP A 72 -16.77 26.73 -53.65
N ASP A 73 -15.82 25.85 -53.96
CA ASP A 73 -16.02 24.44 -54.33
C ASP A 73 -15.63 23.44 -53.24
N ALA A 74 -15.94 23.77 -51.97
CA ALA A 74 -15.61 22.95 -50.79
C ALA A 74 -14.12 22.57 -50.72
N SER A 75 -13.26 23.50 -51.14
CA SER A 75 -11.81 23.36 -51.05
C SER A 75 -11.15 24.53 -50.35
N VAL A 76 -9.92 24.26 -49.90
CA VAL A 76 -9.03 25.25 -49.32
C VAL A 76 -7.71 25.26 -50.06
N LEU A 77 -7.09 26.43 -50.08
CA LEU A 77 -5.72 26.62 -50.50
C LEU A 77 -4.94 27.12 -49.28
N VAL A 78 -3.83 26.46 -48.98
CA VAL A 78 -3.05 26.68 -47.75
C VAL A 78 -1.59 26.89 -48.11
N GLN A 79 -1.02 28.00 -47.66
CA GLN A 79 0.40 28.28 -47.74
C GLN A 79 1.09 27.61 -46.54
N LEU A 80 2.11 26.81 -46.84
CA LEU A 80 2.90 26.07 -45.88
C LEU A 80 4.33 26.61 -45.83
N ARG A 81 4.89 26.74 -44.62
CA ARG A 81 6.26 27.21 -44.38
C ARG A 81 7.02 26.22 -43.51
N LEU A 82 8.33 26.13 -43.71
CA LEU A 82 9.21 25.33 -42.86
C LEU A 82 9.21 25.90 -41.42
N PRO A 83 8.85 25.12 -40.39
CA PRO A 83 8.90 25.58 -39.00
C PRO A 83 10.34 25.82 -38.54
N GLU A 84 10.56 26.81 -37.67
CA GLU A 84 11.89 27.10 -37.12
C GLU A 84 12.48 25.90 -36.34
N SER A 85 11.63 25.05 -35.77
CA SER A 85 12.04 23.83 -35.06
C SER A 85 12.55 22.70 -35.97
N VAL A 86 12.41 22.84 -37.29
CA VAL A 86 12.88 21.83 -38.28
C VAL A 86 14.16 22.35 -38.94
N SER A 87 15.29 21.71 -38.63
CA SER A 87 16.61 22.17 -39.08
C SER A 87 16.94 21.89 -40.55
N SER A 88 16.34 20.85 -41.15
CA SER A 88 16.51 20.51 -42.56
C SER A 88 15.44 19.54 -43.05
N THR A 89 15.08 19.64 -44.34
CA THR A 89 14.25 18.66 -45.05
C THR A 89 15.07 17.68 -45.90
N ALA A 90 16.40 17.78 -45.86
CA ALA A 90 17.30 16.92 -46.62
C ALA A 90 17.19 15.44 -46.18
N GLY A 91 17.25 14.53 -47.16
CA GLY A 91 17.18 13.08 -46.91
C GLY A 91 15.78 12.47 -47.04
N TYR A 92 14.74 13.30 -47.20
CA TYR A 92 13.39 12.83 -47.49
C TYR A 92 13.01 13.10 -48.94
N ALA A 93 12.26 12.18 -49.57
CA ALA A 93 11.56 12.48 -50.82
C ALA A 93 10.43 13.49 -50.60
N LEU A 94 9.79 13.43 -49.44
CA LEU A 94 8.83 14.38 -48.90
C LEU A 94 8.92 14.33 -47.37
N HIS A 95 9.12 15.47 -46.71
CA HIS A 95 9.26 15.49 -45.25
C HIS A 95 7.93 15.06 -44.59
N PRO A 96 7.92 14.15 -43.60
CA PRO A 96 6.69 13.67 -42.97
C PRO A 96 5.82 14.79 -42.40
N GLY A 97 6.42 15.80 -41.76
CA GLY A 97 5.69 16.97 -41.27
C GLY A 97 5.05 17.82 -42.37
N LEU A 98 5.65 17.86 -43.57
CA LEU A 98 5.08 18.56 -44.73
C LEU A 98 3.89 17.78 -45.32
N LEU A 99 3.99 16.45 -45.38
CA LEU A 99 2.88 15.60 -45.79
C LEU A 99 1.73 15.66 -44.79
N ASP A 100 2.02 15.60 -43.49
CA ASP A 100 1.04 15.71 -42.43
C ASP A 100 0.32 17.08 -42.48
N ALA A 101 1.06 18.17 -42.74
CA ALA A 101 0.47 19.48 -42.96
C ALA A 101 -0.49 19.54 -44.16
N CYS A 102 -0.26 18.73 -45.19
CA CYS A 102 -1.21 18.58 -46.29
C CYS A 102 -2.51 17.92 -45.81
N PHE A 103 -2.41 16.91 -44.93
CA PHE A 103 -3.59 16.28 -44.31
C PHE A 103 -4.29 17.22 -43.32
N GLN A 104 -3.55 17.99 -42.53
CA GLN A 104 -4.11 19.05 -41.67
C GLN A 104 -4.88 20.09 -42.49
N SER A 105 -4.44 20.39 -43.71
CA SER A 105 -5.16 21.32 -44.59
C SER A 105 -6.57 20.82 -44.93
N ALA A 106 -6.78 19.50 -44.98
CA ALA A 106 -8.09 18.92 -45.27
C ALA A 106 -9.15 19.24 -44.20
N SER A 107 -8.76 19.34 -42.92
CA SER A 107 -9.70 19.67 -41.84
C SER A 107 -10.22 21.11 -41.89
N LEU A 108 -9.61 21.98 -42.69
CA LEU A 108 -10.04 23.37 -42.88
C LEU A 108 -11.20 23.52 -43.89
N THR A 109 -11.57 22.45 -44.60
CA THR A 109 -12.71 22.49 -45.54
C THR A 109 -14.05 22.61 -44.82
N ASP A 110 -14.14 22.11 -43.59
CA ASP A 110 -15.38 22.05 -42.83
C ASP A 110 -15.59 23.34 -42.00
N GLY A 111 -16.84 23.65 -41.66
CA GLY A 111 -17.17 24.77 -40.77
C GLY A 111 -16.89 24.41 -39.30
N PRO A 112 -16.71 25.39 -38.40
CA PRO A 112 -16.43 25.14 -36.97
C PRO A 112 -17.52 24.35 -36.23
N GLU A 113 -18.70 24.11 -36.82
CA GLU A 113 -19.83 23.43 -36.18
C GLU A 113 -19.84 21.89 -36.32
N GLN A 114 -18.85 21.28 -36.99
CA GLN A 114 -18.80 19.81 -37.24
C GLN A 114 -17.71 19.06 -36.45
N ALA A 115 -17.02 19.71 -35.51
CA ALA A 115 -15.80 19.21 -34.86
C ALA A 115 -16.00 18.54 -33.47
N ASP A 116 -17.07 17.75 -33.27
CA ASP A 116 -17.31 17.09 -31.96
C ASP A 116 -16.54 15.75 -31.78
N GLU A 117 -15.96 15.18 -32.84
CA GLU A 117 -15.23 13.88 -32.78
C GLU A 117 -13.77 14.00 -33.24
N LEU A 118 -12.83 13.42 -32.47
CA LEU A 118 -11.42 13.32 -32.89
C LEU A 118 -11.29 12.30 -34.04
N CYS A 119 -10.99 12.79 -35.24
CA CYS A 119 -10.70 11.97 -36.41
C CYS A 119 -9.19 11.89 -36.68
N LEU A 120 -8.70 10.69 -37.01
CA LEU A 120 -7.29 10.44 -37.36
C LEU A 120 -7.15 9.98 -38.82
N PRO A 121 -6.02 10.31 -39.49
CA PRO A 121 -5.65 9.74 -40.79
C PRO A 121 -5.75 8.22 -40.81
N PHE A 122 -6.50 7.65 -41.75
CA PHE A 122 -6.73 6.21 -41.83
C PHE A 122 -6.19 5.58 -43.12
N ALA A 123 -6.54 6.15 -44.28
CA ALA A 123 -6.18 5.57 -45.57
C ALA A 123 -5.96 6.63 -46.65
N VAL A 124 -5.19 6.24 -47.67
CA VAL A 124 -5.00 6.99 -48.90
C VAL A 124 -5.12 5.99 -50.05
N ASP A 125 -6.04 6.23 -50.98
CA ASP A 125 -6.25 5.32 -52.12
C ASP A 125 -5.07 5.37 -53.12
N SER A 126 -4.56 6.57 -53.39
CA SER A 126 -3.38 6.75 -54.24
C SER A 126 -2.61 8.02 -53.85
N LEU A 127 -1.29 7.90 -53.79
CA LEU A 127 -0.35 9.00 -53.62
C LEU A 127 0.67 8.95 -54.75
N ARG A 128 0.74 10.01 -55.55
CA ARG A 128 1.69 10.15 -56.66
C ARG A 128 2.73 11.20 -56.30
N LEU A 129 4.00 10.83 -56.42
CA LEU A 129 5.15 11.72 -56.28
C LEU A 129 5.69 12.08 -57.66
N PHE A 130 5.78 13.36 -57.97
CA PHE A 130 6.34 13.84 -59.23
C PHE A 130 7.85 14.04 -59.13
N PRO A 131 8.62 13.95 -60.24
CA PRO A 131 10.08 14.12 -60.20
C PRO A 131 10.55 15.44 -59.56
N ALA A 132 9.75 16.51 -59.70
CA ALA A 132 10.01 17.80 -59.06
C ALA A 132 10.02 17.73 -57.52
N ALA A 133 9.35 16.75 -56.90
CA ALA A 133 9.35 16.53 -55.46
C ALA A 133 10.76 16.21 -54.91
N HIS A 134 11.60 15.50 -55.67
CA HIS A 134 12.98 15.21 -55.27
C HIS A 134 13.86 16.47 -55.18
N HIS A 135 13.48 17.55 -55.88
CA HIS A 135 14.14 18.86 -55.87
C HIS A 135 13.44 19.89 -54.97
N ALA A 136 12.42 19.49 -54.20
CA ALA A 136 11.77 20.36 -53.23
C ALA A 136 12.60 20.56 -51.95
N THR A 137 13.70 19.83 -51.80
CA THR A 137 14.66 19.95 -50.69
C THR A 137 15.44 21.26 -50.81
N GLY A 138 15.37 22.13 -49.78
CA GLY A 138 16.01 23.45 -49.75
C GLY A 138 15.12 24.66 -50.08
N ARG A 139 13.80 24.46 -50.23
CA ARG A 139 12.81 25.54 -50.29
C ARG A 139 12.12 25.71 -48.93
N ASN A 140 11.58 26.91 -48.67
CA ASN A 140 10.92 27.25 -47.39
C ASN A 140 9.42 27.51 -47.55
N GLU A 141 8.86 27.36 -48.75
CA GLU A 141 7.45 27.67 -49.03
C GLU A 141 6.82 26.66 -50.00
N TRP A 142 5.61 26.22 -49.66
CA TRP A 142 4.77 25.32 -50.44
C TRP A 142 3.31 25.75 -50.39
N TRP A 143 2.52 25.20 -51.30
CA TRP A 143 1.09 25.48 -51.41
C TRP A 143 0.31 24.17 -51.49
N CYS A 144 -0.62 23.97 -50.57
CA CYS A 144 -1.47 22.79 -50.50
C CYS A 144 -2.90 23.15 -50.88
N HIS A 145 -3.46 22.47 -51.87
CA HIS A 145 -4.89 22.52 -52.19
C HIS A 145 -5.55 21.25 -51.70
N ALA A 146 -6.55 21.37 -50.84
CA ALA A 146 -7.32 20.25 -50.32
C ALA A 146 -8.80 20.46 -50.66
N ARG A 147 -9.43 19.46 -51.28
CA ARG A 147 -10.84 19.51 -51.71
C ARG A 147 -11.59 18.33 -51.13
N SER A 148 -12.70 18.60 -50.47
CA SER A 148 -13.61 17.55 -50.00
C SER A 148 -14.27 16.85 -51.18
N THR A 149 -14.22 15.51 -51.19
CA THR A 149 -14.87 14.66 -52.20
C THR A 149 -15.99 13.80 -51.61
N GLY A 150 -16.12 13.79 -50.28
CA GLY A 150 -17.16 13.08 -49.55
C GLY A 150 -17.05 13.38 -48.06
N GLN A 151 -17.90 12.73 -47.26
CA GLN A 151 -17.82 12.83 -45.80
C GLN A 151 -16.54 12.16 -45.32
N HIS A 152 -15.65 12.92 -44.69
CA HIS A 152 -14.35 12.46 -44.21
C HIS A 152 -13.37 11.98 -45.32
N THR A 153 -13.55 12.45 -46.56
CA THR A 153 -12.67 12.09 -47.69
C THR A 153 -12.27 13.31 -48.53
N TRP A 154 -10.99 13.39 -48.90
CA TRP A 154 -10.42 14.51 -49.66
C TRP A 154 -9.44 14.10 -50.75
N ASP A 155 -9.33 14.95 -51.77
CA ASP A 155 -8.22 14.98 -52.71
C ASP A 155 -7.28 16.14 -52.34
N ILE A 156 -5.97 15.92 -52.39
CA ILE A 156 -4.96 16.89 -51.94
C ILE A 156 -3.83 17.02 -52.96
N GLN A 157 -3.47 18.26 -53.30
CA GLN A 157 -2.40 18.59 -54.22
C GLN A 157 -1.38 19.51 -53.56
N LEU A 158 -0.10 19.13 -53.60
CA LEU A 158 1.00 19.94 -53.06
C LEU A 158 1.83 20.52 -54.20
N PHE A 159 2.04 21.83 -54.18
CA PHE A 159 2.83 22.60 -55.12
C PHE A 159 4.03 23.23 -54.43
N ASP A 160 5.09 23.49 -55.19
CA ASP A 160 6.16 24.39 -54.74
C ASP A 160 5.80 25.87 -54.99
N GLY A 161 6.62 26.79 -54.46
CA GLY A 161 6.45 28.24 -54.70
C GLY A 161 6.57 28.70 -56.16
N THR A 162 6.98 27.83 -57.10
CA THR A 162 6.97 28.12 -58.55
C THR A 162 5.70 27.63 -59.24
N GLY A 163 4.82 26.92 -58.52
CA GLY A 163 3.59 26.33 -59.03
C GLY A 163 3.78 24.94 -59.67
N ALA A 164 4.94 24.30 -59.51
CA ALA A 164 5.14 22.92 -59.96
C ALA A 164 4.47 21.94 -58.98
N LEU A 165 3.70 20.99 -59.51
CA LEU A 165 3.04 19.96 -58.72
C LEU A 165 4.07 18.94 -58.21
N LEU A 166 4.09 18.74 -56.90
CA LEU A 166 5.01 17.84 -56.20
C LEU A 166 4.32 16.53 -55.81
N VAL A 167 3.10 16.61 -55.28
CA VAL A 167 2.34 15.48 -54.76
C VAL A 167 0.89 15.60 -55.17
N ASP A 168 0.29 14.48 -55.57
CA ASP A 168 -1.15 14.34 -55.82
C ASP A 168 -1.67 13.16 -55.00
N VAL A 169 -2.58 13.44 -54.08
CA VAL A 169 -3.21 12.48 -53.17
C VAL A 169 -4.69 12.40 -53.52
N THR A 170 -5.18 11.20 -53.76
CA THR A 170 -6.60 10.94 -54.04
C THR A 170 -7.16 10.01 -52.98
N GLY A 171 -8.37 10.30 -52.49
CA GLY A 171 -9.06 9.44 -51.54
C GLY A 171 -8.42 9.40 -50.14
N PHE A 172 -7.88 10.52 -49.66
CA PHE A 172 -7.42 10.64 -48.27
C PHE A 172 -8.64 10.55 -47.34
N THR A 173 -8.65 9.58 -46.42
CA THR A 173 -9.78 9.30 -45.52
C THR A 173 -9.37 9.34 -44.06
N VAL A 174 -10.22 9.93 -43.21
CA VAL A 174 -10.08 9.93 -41.74
C VAL A 174 -11.15 9.09 -41.06
N ARG A 175 -10.89 8.62 -39.83
CA ARG A 175 -11.85 7.88 -38.99
C ARG A 175 -11.83 8.39 -37.56
N ALA A 176 -12.99 8.37 -36.89
CA ALA A 176 -13.10 8.64 -35.46
C ALA A 176 -12.24 7.67 -34.63
N ALA A 177 -11.52 8.21 -33.65
CA ALA A 177 -10.73 7.43 -32.71
C ALA A 177 -11.65 6.71 -31.71
N PRO A 178 -11.37 5.44 -31.34
CA PRO A 178 -12.15 4.74 -30.32
C PRO A 178 -12.03 5.44 -28.94
N PRO A 179 -13.07 5.42 -28.09
CA PRO A 179 -13.05 6.06 -26.76
C PRO A 179 -11.87 5.61 -25.88
N GLU A 180 -11.43 4.37 -26.05
CA GLU A 180 -10.29 3.77 -25.34
C GLU A 180 -8.95 4.43 -25.71
N ALA A 181 -8.82 4.96 -26.94
CA ALA A 181 -7.62 5.69 -27.38
C ALA A 181 -7.64 7.16 -26.93
N LEU A 182 -8.83 7.72 -26.67
CA LEU A 182 -9.06 9.09 -26.20
C LEU A 182 -8.86 9.25 -24.68
N GLY A 183 -8.89 8.14 -23.93
CA GLY A 183 -8.82 8.11 -22.48
C GLY A 183 -7.71 7.22 -21.96
N ALA A 184 -6.46 7.69 -22.04
CA ALA A 184 -5.54 7.36 -20.95
C ALA A 184 -6.24 7.83 -19.67
N GLU A 185 -6.63 6.89 -18.80
CA GLU A 185 -7.47 7.10 -17.63
C GLU A 185 -7.07 8.34 -16.81
N LEU A 186 -7.70 9.50 -17.09
CA LEU A 186 -7.36 10.80 -16.49
C LEU A 186 -7.37 10.77 -14.95
N TRP A 187 -8.16 9.85 -14.36
CA TRP A 187 -8.21 9.65 -12.91
C TRP A 187 -6.87 9.21 -12.31
N ARG A 188 -6.00 8.54 -13.09
CA ARG A 188 -4.67 8.10 -12.61
C ARG A 188 -3.78 9.27 -12.23
N ASP A 189 -4.00 10.43 -12.85
CA ASP A 189 -3.25 11.64 -12.54
C ASP A 189 -3.82 12.43 -11.35
N TRP A 190 -5.01 12.04 -10.85
CA TRP A 190 -5.67 12.65 -9.70
C TRP A 190 -5.29 12.00 -8.36
N LEU A 191 -4.64 10.83 -8.40
CA LEU A 191 -4.32 10.07 -7.20
C LEU A 191 -3.00 10.52 -6.54
N TYR A 192 -3.03 10.65 -5.22
CA TYR A 192 -1.87 10.99 -4.40
C TYR A 192 -1.79 10.08 -3.19
N LYS A 193 -0.56 9.86 -2.70
CA LYS A 193 -0.31 9.19 -1.42
C LYS A 193 0.76 9.92 -0.64
N VAL A 194 0.74 9.75 0.67
CA VAL A 194 1.86 10.17 1.52
C VAL A 194 2.98 9.14 1.40
N GLN A 195 4.17 9.60 1.05
CA GLN A 195 5.41 8.83 1.09
C GLN A 195 6.30 9.37 2.20
N TRP A 196 6.78 8.48 3.05
CA TRP A 196 7.73 8.80 4.11
C TRP A 196 9.16 8.61 3.60
N GLN A 197 9.97 9.66 3.66
CA GLN A 197 11.36 9.65 3.21
C GLN A 197 12.29 9.66 4.43
N PRO A 198 13.24 8.71 4.53
CA PRO A 198 14.19 8.69 5.64
C PRO A 198 15.16 9.87 5.53
N GLN A 199 15.45 10.48 6.66
CA GLN A 199 16.49 11.48 6.86
C GLN A 199 17.29 11.10 8.11
N PRO A 200 18.61 11.32 8.11
CA PRO A 200 19.43 11.07 9.30
C PRO A 200 19.00 12.02 10.43
N LEU A 201 19.01 11.50 11.67
CA LEU A 201 19.02 12.36 12.85
C LEU A 201 20.40 13.03 12.94
N THR A 202 20.41 14.31 13.30
CA THR A 202 21.66 15.07 13.46
C THR A 202 22.15 14.88 14.89
N ASP A 203 23.47 14.93 15.11
CA ASP A 203 24.00 14.88 16.48
C ASP A 203 23.52 16.11 17.27
N THR A 204 22.80 15.85 18.36
CA THR A 204 22.28 16.89 19.25
C THR A 204 23.37 17.77 19.85
N SER A 205 24.61 17.28 19.97
CA SER A 205 25.75 18.07 20.47
C SER A 205 26.07 19.30 19.62
N SER A 206 25.61 19.31 18.37
CA SER A 206 25.80 20.39 17.40
C SER A 206 24.63 21.38 17.31
N LEU A 207 23.57 21.19 18.09
CA LEU A 207 22.40 22.07 18.07
C LEU A 207 22.73 23.44 18.70
N PRO A 208 22.15 24.54 18.18
CA PRO A 208 22.29 25.85 18.80
C PRO A 208 21.64 25.87 20.20
N SER A 209 22.21 26.67 21.10
CA SER A 209 21.65 26.93 22.43
C SER A 209 20.24 27.51 22.32
N LEU A 210 19.35 27.10 23.22
CA LEU A 210 17.99 27.61 23.36
C LEU A 210 17.89 28.81 24.34
N ASP A 211 19.02 29.35 24.78
CA ASP A 211 19.23 30.62 25.51
C ASP A 211 18.10 31.08 26.43
N GLY A 212 17.91 30.37 27.55
CA GLY A 212 17.04 30.78 28.67
C GLY A 212 15.54 30.91 28.32
N GLN A 213 15.13 30.45 27.14
CA GLN A 213 13.77 30.67 26.65
C GLN A 213 12.75 29.72 27.32
N PRO A 214 11.55 30.21 27.71
CA PRO A 214 10.51 29.36 28.28
C PRO A 214 9.88 28.41 27.25
N TRP A 215 9.69 27.15 27.64
CA TRP A 215 9.00 26.12 26.85
C TRP A 215 7.87 25.49 27.66
N LEU A 216 6.67 25.42 27.11
CA LEU A 216 5.57 24.69 27.74
C LEU A 216 5.54 23.25 27.26
N ILE A 217 5.47 22.31 28.20
CA ILE A 217 5.40 20.87 27.93
C ILE A 217 4.13 20.33 28.57
N PHE A 218 3.11 20.06 27.75
CA PHE A 218 1.88 19.40 28.19
C PHE A 218 2.17 17.91 28.33
N ALA A 219 2.38 17.46 29.56
CA ALA A 219 2.98 16.18 29.90
C ALA A 219 2.09 15.33 30.83
N HIS A 220 2.34 14.03 30.83
CA HIS A 220 1.97 13.13 31.93
C HIS A 220 3.19 12.88 32.83
N GLN A 221 2.95 12.35 34.04
CA GLN A 221 3.93 12.24 35.12
C GLN A 221 5.08 11.26 34.89
N THR A 222 5.12 10.52 33.78
CA THR A 222 6.17 9.53 33.50
C THR A 222 6.49 9.47 32.00
N GLY A 223 7.74 9.20 31.64
CA GLY A 223 8.15 8.79 30.29
C GLY A 223 8.90 9.85 29.49
N VAL A 224 8.55 10.04 28.21
CA VAL A 224 9.28 10.92 27.28
C VAL A 224 9.33 12.39 27.74
N ALA A 225 8.33 12.85 28.50
CA ALA A 225 8.29 14.24 28.96
C ALA A 225 9.38 14.60 29.97
N GLU A 226 9.71 13.69 30.90
CA GLU A 226 10.79 13.91 31.89
C GLU A 226 12.16 13.88 31.21
N ALA A 227 12.34 12.96 30.27
CA ALA A 227 13.55 12.91 29.45
C ALA A 227 13.69 14.18 28.59
N LEU A 228 12.58 14.70 28.05
CA LEU A 228 12.55 15.95 27.29
C LEU A 228 12.83 17.18 28.15
N GLU A 229 12.33 17.22 29.39
CA GLU A 229 12.65 18.25 30.38
C GLU A 229 14.17 18.33 30.61
N ALA A 230 14.80 17.21 30.91
CA ALA A 230 16.24 17.13 31.16
C ALA A 230 17.05 17.52 29.93
N GLU A 231 16.63 17.07 28.74
CA GLU A 231 17.33 17.36 27.49
C GLU A 231 17.19 18.85 27.09
N LEU A 232 16.01 19.46 27.24
CA LEU A 232 15.83 20.89 27.01
C LEU A 232 16.67 21.75 27.96
N GLN A 233 16.75 21.38 29.25
CA GLN A 233 17.62 22.05 30.23
C GLN A 233 19.10 21.96 29.84
N ARG A 234 19.54 20.81 29.31
CA ARG A 234 20.90 20.60 28.81
C ARG A 234 21.26 21.56 27.67
N HIS A 235 20.27 21.97 26.88
CA HIS A 235 20.39 22.96 25.80
C HIS A 235 20.05 24.40 26.23
N GLY A 236 19.96 24.66 27.53
CA GLY A 236 19.79 26.00 28.10
C GLY A 236 18.36 26.54 28.07
N ALA A 237 17.35 25.74 27.71
CA ALA A 237 15.94 26.15 27.77
C ALA A 237 15.38 26.12 29.21
N GLN A 238 14.26 26.81 29.43
CA GLN A 238 13.48 26.78 30.68
C GLN A 238 12.17 26.01 30.48
N PRO A 239 12.15 24.67 30.64
CA PRO A 239 10.93 23.90 30.51
C PRO A 239 9.96 24.15 31.66
N ILE A 240 8.67 24.24 31.34
CA ILE A 240 7.56 24.36 32.26
C ILE A 240 6.60 23.22 31.96
N LEU A 241 6.38 22.33 32.94
CA LEU A 241 5.53 21.16 32.76
C LEU A 241 4.09 21.45 33.18
N VAL A 242 3.15 21.01 32.35
CA VAL A 242 1.72 21.19 32.54
C VAL A 242 1.06 19.81 32.55
N TYR A 243 0.54 19.42 33.70
CA TYR A 243 -0.12 18.14 33.91
C TYR A 243 -1.65 18.31 33.87
N PRO A 244 -2.38 17.31 33.34
CA PRO A 244 -3.84 17.33 33.42
C PRO A 244 -4.29 17.05 34.87
N GLY A 245 -5.32 17.75 35.33
CA GLY A 245 -5.93 17.53 36.65
C GLY A 245 -7.33 18.12 36.75
N ALA A 246 -7.86 18.24 37.98
CA ALA A 246 -9.24 18.69 38.19
C ALA A 246 -9.41 20.23 38.15
N GLN A 247 -8.36 20.98 38.47
CA GLN A 247 -8.39 22.44 38.62
C GLN A 247 -6.98 23.03 38.56
N TYR A 248 -6.92 24.33 38.26
CA TYR A 248 -5.68 25.10 38.18
C TYR A 248 -4.94 25.11 39.52
N ARG A 249 -3.69 24.61 39.52
CA ARG A 249 -2.76 24.71 40.64
C ARG A 249 -1.33 24.82 40.13
N GLN A 250 -0.57 25.77 40.65
CA GLN A 250 0.89 25.76 40.54
C GLN A 250 1.44 24.90 41.68
N VAL A 251 2.00 23.73 41.34
CA VAL A 251 2.53 22.78 42.34
C VAL A 251 4.00 23.06 42.67
N GLU A 252 4.76 23.55 41.69
CA GLU A 252 6.15 24.00 41.83
C GLU A 252 6.37 25.21 40.90
N PRO A 253 7.46 25.99 41.02
CA PRO A 253 7.69 27.18 40.18
C PRO A 253 7.53 26.93 38.67
N GLN A 254 7.93 25.76 38.17
CA GLN A 254 7.86 25.36 36.76
C GLN A 254 6.91 24.17 36.52
N ARG A 255 6.00 23.87 37.46
CA ARG A 255 5.04 22.78 37.31
C ARG A 255 3.63 23.23 37.63
N TYR A 256 2.74 23.02 36.68
CA TYR A 256 1.34 23.40 36.76
C TYR A 256 0.45 22.18 36.56
N VAL A 257 -0.71 22.20 37.21
CA VAL A 257 -1.82 21.29 36.97
C VAL A 257 -2.98 22.13 36.49
N ILE A 258 -3.59 21.78 35.36
CA ILE A 258 -4.79 22.46 34.83
C ILE A 258 -5.85 21.45 34.43
N ASN A 259 -7.11 21.87 34.41
CA ASN A 259 -8.23 21.12 33.91
C ASN A 259 -8.28 21.15 32.37
N PRO A 260 -8.11 20.00 31.70
CA PRO A 260 -8.13 19.92 30.23
C PRO A 260 -9.42 20.46 29.59
N ALA A 261 -10.54 20.41 30.32
CA ALA A 261 -11.85 20.84 29.84
C ALA A 261 -12.17 22.32 30.15
N CYS A 262 -11.25 23.09 30.73
CA CYS A 262 -11.51 24.46 31.19
C CYS A 262 -10.64 25.50 30.45
N LYS A 263 -11.16 26.08 29.36
CA LYS A 263 -10.47 27.13 28.58
C LYS A 263 -9.91 28.28 29.43
N ALA A 264 -10.63 28.70 30.48
CA ALA A 264 -10.19 29.79 31.35
C ALA A 264 -8.85 29.49 32.05
N GLU A 265 -8.56 28.22 32.38
CA GLU A 265 -7.31 27.83 33.04
C GLU A 265 -6.11 27.86 32.07
N TYR A 266 -6.32 27.65 30.77
CA TYR A 266 -5.30 27.87 29.75
C TYR A 266 -4.93 29.35 29.66
N THR A 267 -5.93 30.22 29.64
CA THR A 267 -5.72 31.67 29.64
C THR A 267 -4.98 32.11 30.91
N GLN A 268 -5.35 31.58 32.08
CA GLN A 268 -4.67 31.84 33.34
C GLN A 268 -3.20 31.37 33.32
N LEU A 269 -2.93 30.16 32.83
CA LEU A 269 -1.56 29.64 32.67
C LEU A 269 -0.73 30.52 31.73
N LEU A 270 -1.29 30.90 30.58
CA LEU A 270 -0.56 31.71 29.61
C LEU A 270 -0.24 33.12 30.13
N GLN A 271 -1.02 33.66 31.08
CA GLN A 271 -0.71 34.92 31.75
C GLN A 271 0.51 34.84 32.68
N THR A 272 0.84 33.66 33.23
CA THR A 272 2.03 33.49 34.08
C THR A 272 3.32 33.34 33.27
N VAL A 273 3.22 33.13 31.96
CA VAL A 273 4.36 32.89 31.04
C VAL A 273 4.36 33.96 29.94
N PRO A 274 4.78 35.21 30.24
CA PRO A 274 4.64 36.36 29.35
C PRO A 274 5.52 36.30 28.09
N THR A 275 6.60 35.53 28.14
CA THR A 275 7.42 35.16 26.97
C THR A 275 7.36 33.65 26.81
N LEU A 276 7.18 33.17 25.57
CA LEU A 276 7.07 31.75 25.28
C LEU A 276 7.74 31.46 23.94
N GLN A 277 8.74 30.58 23.95
CA GLN A 277 9.44 30.22 22.73
C GLN A 277 8.74 29.10 21.97
N GLY A 278 8.26 28.09 22.67
CA GLY A 278 7.67 26.94 22.03
C GLY A 278 6.82 26.08 22.96
N ILE A 279 6.02 25.23 22.33
CA ILE A 279 5.14 24.30 23.04
C ILE A 279 5.36 22.89 22.49
N PHE A 280 5.54 21.93 23.39
CA PHE A 280 5.35 20.52 23.09
C PHE A 280 4.04 20.03 23.71
N TYR A 281 3.14 19.54 22.87
CA TYR A 281 1.88 18.95 23.27
C TYR A 281 1.99 17.41 23.28
N LEU A 282 2.25 16.82 24.46
CA LEU A 282 2.47 15.39 24.65
C LEU A 282 1.37 14.65 25.43
N TRP A 283 0.29 15.32 25.85
CA TRP A 283 -0.85 14.65 26.49
C TRP A 283 -1.38 13.42 25.73
N PRO A 284 -1.47 13.44 24.37
CA PRO A 284 -1.92 12.25 23.63
C PRO A 284 -1.03 11.02 23.83
N VAL A 285 0.27 11.20 24.09
CA VAL A 285 1.28 10.12 24.12
C VAL A 285 1.03 9.12 25.26
N ALA A 286 0.29 9.51 26.31
CA ALA A 286 -0.06 8.64 27.43
C ALA A 286 -1.38 7.88 27.23
N SER A 287 -2.11 8.11 26.14
CA SER A 287 -3.37 7.41 25.86
C SER A 287 -3.16 5.90 25.75
N SER A 288 -4.09 5.14 26.32
CA SER A 288 -4.13 3.69 26.18
C SER A 288 -4.44 3.25 24.74
N ALA A 289 -4.00 2.05 24.37
CA ALA A 289 -4.27 1.46 23.06
C ALA A 289 -5.77 1.24 22.85
N VAL A 290 -6.23 1.42 21.61
CA VAL A 290 -7.64 1.22 21.25
C VAL A 290 -8.06 -0.25 21.41
N THR A 291 -9.22 -0.48 22.03
CA THR A 291 -9.83 -1.80 22.20
C THR A 291 -11.21 -1.86 21.53
N VAL A 292 -11.76 -3.07 21.33
CA VAL A 292 -13.09 -3.28 20.68
C VAL A 292 -14.20 -2.44 21.32
N GLY A 293 -14.15 -2.22 22.63
CA GLY A 293 -15.12 -1.41 23.37
C GLY A 293 -14.83 0.08 23.44
N SER A 294 -13.76 0.57 22.82
CA SER A 294 -13.36 1.98 22.92
C SER A 294 -14.36 2.92 22.24
N ASP A 295 -14.62 4.05 22.90
CA ASP A 295 -15.25 5.22 22.31
C ASP A 295 -14.15 6.12 21.71
N LEU A 296 -14.00 6.06 20.39
CA LEU A 296 -12.94 6.77 19.69
C LEU A 296 -13.18 8.28 19.64
N VAL A 297 -14.43 8.73 19.79
CA VAL A 297 -14.74 10.16 19.84
C VAL A 297 -14.34 10.71 21.20
N ALA A 298 -14.57 9.96 22.28
CA ALA A 298 -14.06 10.29 23.61
C ALA A 298 -12.52 10.28 23.62
N THR A 299 -11.86 9.30 23.00
CA THR A 299 -10.38 9.32 22.88
C THR A 299 -9.88 10.51 22.06
N ALA A 300 -10.60 10.91 20.99
CA ALA A 300 -10.28 12.13 20.26
C ALA A 300 -10.51 13.39 21.11
N GLN A 301 -11.53 13.40 21.98
CA GLN A 301 -11.80 14.49 22.92
C GLN A 301 -10.63 14.75 23.85
N GLU A 302 -10.10 13.69 24.47
CA GLU A 302 -8.97 13.77 25.41
C GLU A 302 -7.73 14.45 24.82
N SER A 303 -7.59 14.46 23.49
CA SER A 303 -6.46 15.06 22.77
C SER A 303 -6.78 16.36 22.03
N CYS A 304 -7.93 16.47 21.38
CA CYS A 304 -8.24 17.58 20.48
C CYS A 304 -8.97 18.74 21.17
N GLU A 305 -9.87 18.47 22.12
CA GLU A 305 -10.55 19.55 22.87
C GLU A 305 -9.57 20.42 23.67
N PRO A 306 -8.62 19.85 24.41
CA PRO A 306 -7.67 20.67 25.16
C PRO A 306 -6.71 21.43 24.24
N LEU A 307 -6.38 20.87 23.07
CA LEU A 307 -5.62 21.59 22.05
C LEU A 307 -6.41 22.77 21.47
N LEU A 308 -7.72 22.61 21.25
CA LEU A 308 -8.60 23.69 20.79
C LEU A 308 -8.57 24.86 21.77
N TYR A 309 -8.74 24.57 23.06
CA TYR A 309 -8.67 25.59 24.11
C TYR A 309 -7.29 26.25 24.19
N LEU A 310 -6.20 25.48 24.10
CA LEU A 310 -4.85 26.01 24.05
C LEU A 310 -4.67 26.99 22.87
N VAL A 311 -5.03 26.57 21.66
CA VAL A 311 -4.89 27.40 20.45
C VAL A 311 -5.73 28.66 20.56
N GLN A 312 -7.00 28.55 20.96
CA GLN A 312 -7.85 29.73 21.12
C GLN A 312 -7.32 30.70 22.19
N SER A 313 -6.83 30.19 23.32
CA SER A 313 -6.24 31.04 24.37
C SER A 313 -4.92 31.69 23.95
N LEU A 314 -4.12 31.05 23.08
CA LEU A 314 -2.95 31.68 22.46
C LEU A 314 -3.37 32.83 21.54
N LEU A 315 -4.35 32.60 20.67
CA LEU A 315 -4.91 33.57 19.74
C LEU A 315 -5.51 34.78 20.47
N ASP A 316 -6.30 34.55 21.52
CA ASP A 316 -6.87 35.60 22.37
C ASP A 316 -5.78 36.46 23.05
N ARG A 317 -4.63 35.87 23.39
CA ARG A 317 -3.49 36.56 24.02
C ARG A 317 -2.70 37.43 23.03
N GLY A 318 -2.65 37.08 21.75
CA GLY A 318 -1.91 37.81 20.70
C GLY A 318 -0.38 37.67 20.73
N ALA A 319 0.21 37.09 21.79
CA ALA A 319 1.64 36.75 21.85
C ALA A 319 1.84 35.26 21.53
N MET A 320 2.22 34.96 20.29
CA MET A 320 2.39 33.59 19.80
C MET A 320 3.76 32.99 20.20
N PRO A 321 3.83 31.66 20.43
CA PRO A 321 5.10 30.96 20.45
C PRO A 321 5.73 30.95 19.05
N SER A 322 7.04 30.73 18.97
CA SER A 322 7.74 30.51 17.69
C SER A 322 7.40 29.15 17.06
N THR A 323 6.85 28.22 17.83
CA THR A 323 6.51 26.87 17.39
C THR A 323 5.49 26.16 18.30
N LEU A 324 4.58 25.42 17.67
CA LEU A 324 3.72 24.43 18.30
C LEU A 324 4.05 23.02 17.77
N ARG A 325 4.46 22.11 18.65
CA ARG A 325 4.77 20.71 18.32
C ARG A 325 3.71 19.77 18.88
N LEU A 326 2.96 19.13 17.99
CA LEU A 326 1.95 18.14 18.34
C LEU A 326 2.58 16.74 18.26
N VAL A 327 2.64 16.03 19.38
CA VAL A 327 3.31 14.73 19.46
C VAL A 327 2.29 13.62 19.62
N THR A 328 2.34 12.65 18.70
CA THR A 328 1.56 11.40 18.76
C THR A 328 2.48 10.19 18.90
N ARG A 329 1.91 9.02 19.18
CA ARG A 329 2.65 7.76 19.25
C ARG A 329 1.96 6.68 18.43
N ALA A 330 2.66 6.10 17.45
CA ALA A 330 2.15 5.02 16.60
C ALA A 330 0.78 5.35 16.00
N ALA A 331 0.57 6.61 15.62
CA ALA A 331 -0.64 7.10 14.98
C ALA A 331 -0.54 7.05 13.44
N GLN A 332 0.68 6.91 12.90
CA GLN A 332 0.95 6.85 11.46
C GLN A 332 1.67 5.55 11.08
N ALA A 333 1.29 4.96 9.95
CA ALA A 333 2.07 3.91 9.30
C ALA A 333 3.16 4.57 8.44
N VAL A 334 4.43 4.42 8.84
CA VAL A 334 5.59 5.04 8.17
C VAL A 334 6.36 3.99 7.38
N GLN A 335 6.56 2.82 7.98
CA GLN A 335 7.16 1.65 7.37
C GLN A 335 6.13 0.53 7.16
N PRO A 336 6.33 -0.40 6.21
CA PRO A 336 5.43 -1.55 6.03
C PRO A 336 5.26 -2.44 7.27
N THR A 337 6.24 -2.40 8.18
CA THR A 337 6.22 -3.15 9.45
C THR A 337 5.54 -2.41 10.59
N ASP A 338 5.22 -1.12 10.43
CA ASP A 338 4.62 -0.34 11.49
C ASP A 338 3.20 -0.83 11.79
N LYS A 339 2.92 -1.01 13.07
CA LYS A 339 1.56 -1.20 13.56
C LYS A 339 1.03 0.15 14.04
N VAL A 340 -0.15 0.53 13.56
CA VAL A 340 -0.84 1.73 14.04
C VAL A 340 -1.71 1.33 15.22
N THR A 341 -1.17 1.46 16.43
CA THR A 341 -1.82 1.03 17.69
C THR A 341 -2.65 2.13 18.34
N ASN A 342 -2.30 3.40 18.11
CA ASN A 342 -3.03 4.55 18.63
C ASN A 342 -3.61 5.43 17.51
N PHE A 343 -4.24 4.80 16.52
CA PHE A 343 -4.84 5.49 15.36
C PHE A 343 -5.88 6.55 15.76
N ALA A 344 -6.48 6.49 16.96
CA ALA A 344 -7.34 7.55 17.47
C ALA A 344 -6.62 8.92 17.55
N GLN A 345 -5.30 8.92 17.82
CA GLN A 345 -4.49 10.14 17.83
C GLN A 345 -4.28 10.75 16.43
N ALA A 346 -4.61 10.04 15.35
CA ALA A 346 -4.52 10.58 13.99
C ALA A 346 -5.49 11.74 13.76
N THR A 347 -6.55 11.91 14.57
CA THR A 347 -7.42 13.10 14.54
C THR A 347 -6.63 14.38 14.82
N LEU A 348 -5.63 14.31 15.71
CA LEU A 348 -4.74 15.41 16.04
C LEU A 348 -3.93 15.88 14.84
N TRP A 349 -3.52 14.97 13.97
CA TRP A 349 -2.82 15.30 12.72
C TRP A 349 -3.73 16.07 11.75
N GLY A 350 -5.02 15.72 11.70
CA GLY A 350 -6.01 16.48 10.95
C GLY A 350 -6.14 17.91 11.48
N MET A 351 -6.29 18.05 12.80
CA MET A 351 -6.38 19.35 13.46
C MET A 351 -5.09 20.19 13.29
N GLY A 352 -3.92 19.58 13.45
CA GLY A 352 -2.62 20.25 13.26
C GLY A 352 -2.43 20.81 11.85
N LYS A 353 -2.93 20.12 10.82
CA LYS A 353 -2.94 20.63 9.44
C LYS A 353 -3.84 21.85 9.29
N VAL A 354 -5.02 21.85 9.91
CA VAL A 354 -5.94 22.99 9.90
C VAL A 354 -5.32 24.18 10.63
N ILE A 355 -4.72 23.97 11.81
CA ILE A 355 -3.99 25.02 12.54
C ILE A 355 -2.89 25.63 11.66
N GLY A 356 -2.07 24.80 10.99
CA GLY A 356 -1.01 25.30 10.12
C GLY A 356 -1.50 26.08 8.88
N LEU A 357 -2.73 25.83 8.42
CA LEU A 357 -3.36 26.54 7.31
C LEU A 357 -4.05 27.85 7.74
N GLU A 358 -4.78 27.83 8.86
CA GLU A 358 -5.50 29.01 9.39
C GLU A 358 -4.56 29.99 10.11
N HIS A 359 -3.55 29.46 10.81
CA HIS A 359 -2.63 30.20 11.67
C HIS A 359 -1.17 29.80 11.43
N PRO A 360 -0.59 30.11 10.25
CA PRO A 360 0.79 29.78 9.91
C PRO A 360 1.82 30.36 10.90
N GLU A 361 1.49 31.46 11.58
CA GLU A 361 2.30 32.08 12.62
C GLU A 361 2.57 31.18 13.84
N LEU A 362 1.70 30.18 14.11
CA LEU A 362 1.93 29.20 15.18
C LEU A 362 3.00 28.17 14.82
N ASN A 363 3.40 28.10 13.54
CA ASN A 363 4.40 27.16 13.04
C ASN A 363 4.15 25.74 13.59
N CYS A 364 2.96 25.21 13.30
CA CYS A 364 2.44 23.96 13.86
C CYS A 364 3.00 22.74 13.12
N HIS A 365 3.66 21.84 13.87
CA HIS A 365 4.27 20.62 13.32
C HIS A 365 3.72 19.39 14.04
N CYS A 366 3.48 18.33 13.27
CA CYS A 366 3.06 17.03 13.77
C CYS A 366 4.24 16.05 13.79
N ILE A 367 4.46 15.39 14.92
CA ILE A 367 5.57 14.45 15.14
C ILE A 367 4.99 13.13 15.67
N ASP A 368 5.23 12.01 14.99
CA ASP A 368 4.77 10.68 15.43
C ASP A 368 5.92 9.82 15.96
N LEU A 369 5.84 9.40 17.22
CA LEU A 369 6.80 8.49 17.86
C LEU A 369 6.49 7.02 17.54
N ALA A 370 7.45 6.13 17.77
CA ALA A 370 7.27 4.69 17.58
C ALA A 370 6.41 4.04 18.69
N ASP A 371 5.85 2.86 18.44
CA ASP A 371 5.01 2.12 19.41
C ASP A 371 5.78 1.69 20.68
N PHE A 372 7.10 1.54 20.58
CA PHE A 372 7.96 1.12 21.69
C PHE A 372 8.74 2.31 22.25
N PRO A 373 8.41 2.80 23.46
CA PRO A 373 9.02 4.00 24.01
C PRO A 373 10.48 3.77 24.38
N GLU A 374 11.35 4.65 23.88
CA GLU A 374 12.74 4.82 24.33
C GLU A 374 12.92 6.29 24.76
N PRO A 375 12.51 6.67 25.99
CA PRO A 375 12.32 8.07 26.37
C PRO A 375 13.51 8.99 26.11
N THR A 376 14.73 8.51 26.35
CA THR A 376 15.97 9.28 26.15
C THR A 376 16.28 9.53 24.66
N VAL A 377 16.08 8.53 23.81
CA VAL A 377 16.28 8.64 22.35
C VAL A 377 15.20 9.55 21.75
N GLU A 378 13.95 9.38 22.19
CA GLU A 378 12.83 10.20 21.77
C GLU A 378 13.01 11.66 22.17
N ALA A 379 13.43 11.93 23.41
CA ALA A 379 13.71 13.28 23.89
C ALA A 379 14.78 13.99 23.08
N ALA A 380 15.92 13.32 22.81
CA ALA A 380 16.99 13.87 21.98
C ALA A 380 16.50 14.25 20.58
N ALA A 381 15.70 13.37 19.95
CA ALA A 381 15.12 13.64 18.65
C ALA A 381 14.06 14.76 18.68
N LEU A 382 13.25 14.84 19.73
CA LEU A 382 12.27 15.93 19.90
C LEU A 382 12.94 17.30 20.05
N VAL A 383 14.08 17.39 20.76
CA VAL A 383 14.84 18.64 20.87
C VAL A 383 15.42 19.07 19.52
N GLN A 384 15.81 18.14 18.65
CA GLN A 384 16.18 18.49 17.27
C GLN A 384 15.03 19.19 16.52
N GLU A 385 13.79 18.76 16.74
CA GLU A 385 12.61 19.41 16.15
C GLU A 385 12.25 20.75 16.84
N ALA A 386 12.83 21.07 18.00
CA ALA A 386 12.63 22.34 18.70
C ALA A 386 13.32 23.52 18.00
N VAL A 387 14.41 23.25 17.27
CA VAL A 387 15.29 24.28 16.66
C VAL A 387 14.71 24.83 15.35
N ALA A 388 13.78 24.12 14.71
CA ALA A 388 13.11 24.61 13.51
C ALA A 388 12.16 25.78 13.81
N GLY A 389 12.36 26.92 13.14
CA GLY A 389 11.62 28.16 13.37
C GLY A 389 11.40 28.96 12.09
N PRO A 390 10.79 30.17 12.15
CA PRO A 390 10.44 30.95 10.95
C PRO A 390 11.64 31.31 10.05
N ALA A 391 12.83 31.44 10.62
CA ALA A 391 14.07 31.72 9.89
C ALA A 391 14.70 30.48 9.22
N GLN A 392 14.35 29.27 9.67
CA GLN A 392 14.76 27.98 9.11
C GLN A 392 13.55 27.04 9.17
N PRO A 393 12.62 27.15 8.19
CA PRO A 393 11.39 26.38 8.23
C PRO A 393 11.71 24.88 8.20
N GLY A 394 11.29 24.20 9.26
CA GLY A 394 11.46 22.76 9.38
C GLY A 394 10.35 21.98 8.68
N GLU A 395 10.41 20.66 8.81
CA GLU A 395 9.43 19.75 8.25
C GLU A 395 8.18 19.70 9.14
N THR A 396 7.00 19.98 8.59
CA THR A 396 5.75 20.09 9.37
C THR A 396 5.11 18.74 9.72
N GLN A 397 5.58 17.65 9.09
CA GLN A 397 5.06 16.30 9.27
C GLN A 397 6.23 15.32 9.35
N VAL A 398 6.53 14.89 10.57
CA VAL A 398 7.71 14.08 10.91
C VAL A 398 7.27 12.81 11.64
N ALA A 399 8.00 11.72 11.42
CA ALA A 399 7.89 10.54 12.23
C ALA A 399 9.27 10.07 12.69
N LEU A 400 9.35 9.69 13.96
CA LEU A 400 10.58 9.23 14.60
C LEU A 400 10.48 7.72 14.82
N ARG A 401 11.40 6.98 14.22
CA ARG A 401 11.48 5.52 14.32
C ARG A 401 12.90 5.14 14.75
N LYS A 402 13.09 4.96 16.06
CA LYS A 402 14.40 4.71 16.69
C LYS A 402 15.41 5.81 16.33
N TYR A 403 16.40 5.49 15.50
CA TYR A 403 17.47 6.39 15.08
C TYR A 403 17.24 7.01 13.69
N THR A 404 16.06 6.82 13.10
CA THR A 404 15.74 7.35 11.78
C THR A 404 14.57 8.32 11.88
N ARG A 405 14.80 9.52 11.36
CA ARG A 405 13.78 10.55 11.15
C ARG A 405 13.14 10.32 9.79
N TYR A 406 11.83 10.46 9.70
CA TYR A 406 11.09 10.35 8.45
C TYR A 406 10.30 11.63 8.21
N VAL A 407 10.27 12.09 6.96
CA VAL A 407 9.51 13.26 6.55
C VAL A 407 8.43 12.87 5.55
N ALA A 408 7.23 13.44 5.71
CA ALA A 408 6.13 13.17 4.81
C ALA A 408 6.25 13.98 3.51
N ARG A 409 5.97 13.34 2.38
CA ARG A 409 5.81 13.98 1.07
C ARG A 409 4.52 13.51 0.43
N LEU A 410 3.71 14.43 -0.05
CA LEU A 410 2.58 14.08 -0.91
C LEU A 410 3.12 13.87 -2.32
N VAL A 411 3.03 12.64 -2.82
CA VAL A 411 3.53 12.27 -4.14
C VAL A 411 2.36 11.78 -5.00
N ARG A 412 2.43 12.03 -6.31
CA ARG A 412 1.50 11.41 -7.26
C ARG A 412 1.61 9.90 -7.14
N HIS A 413 0.46 9.24 -7.06
CA HIS A 413 0.38 7.80 -7.02
C HIS A 413 -0.25 7.32 -8.30
N GLN A 414 0.56 6.80 -9.21
CA GLN A 414 0.05 5.99 -10.30
C GLN A 414 0.00 4.55 -9.80
N PRO A 415 -1.20 3.97 -9.59
CA PRO A 415 -1.31 2.53 -9.34
C PRO A 415 -0.85 1.83 -10.60
N GLN A 416 0.43 1.50 -10.66
CA GLN A 416 0.95 0.65 -11.71
C GLN A 416 0.51 -0.78 -11.38
N PRO A 417 -0.07 -1.51 -12.35
CA PRO A 417 -0.18 -2.95 -12.19
C PRO A 417 1.24 -3.46 -11.88
N PRO A 418 1.39 -4.37 -10.91
CA PRO A 418 2.69 -4.91 -10.59
C PRO A 418 3.35 -5.42 -11.88
N ASN A 419 4.64 -5.11 -12.09
CA ASN A 419 5.40 -5.59 -13.24
C ASN A 419 5.65 -7.09 -13.08
N LEU A 420 4.61 -7.87 -13.36
CA LEU A 420 4.61 -9.32 -13.34
C LEU A 420 4.79 -9.83 -14.76
N PRO A 421 5.44 -10.98 -14.93
CA PRO A 421 5.39 -11.71 -16.20
C PRO A 421 3.92 -11.98 -16.61
N ALA A 422 3.63 -11.84 -17.90
CA ALA A 422 2.31 -12.18 -18.46
C ALA A 422 2.04 -13.68 -18.42
N GLU A 423 3.10 -14.49 -18.53
CA GLU A 423 3.06 -15.93 -18.34
C GLU A 423 3.10 -16.30 -16.84
N PRO A 424 2.65 -17.50 -16.46
CA PRO A 424 2.83 -18.00 -15.11
C PRO A 424 4.28 -17.90 -14.66
N TYR A 425 4.50 -17.50 -13.40
CA TYR A 425 5.82 -17.12 -12.91
C TYR A 425 6.13 -17.71 -11.53
N ARG A 426 7.42 -17.68 -11.19
CA ARG A 426 7.97 -18.03 -9.88
C ARG A 426 9.09 -17.07 -9.51
N LEU A 427 9.17 -16.71 -8.24
CA LEU A 427 10.32 -16.05 -7.66
C LEU A 427 11.45 -17.07 -7.53
N ASP A 428 12.53 -16.83 -8.24
CA ASP A 428 13.71 -17.69 -8.26
C ASP A 428 14.99 -16.89 -8.06
N VAL A 429 16.09 -17.60 -7.84
CA VAL A 429 17.41 -17.03 -7.66
C VAL A 429 18.28 -17.35 -8.87
N THR A 430 18.75 -16.33 -9.59
CA THR A 430 19.61 -16.53 -10.76
C THR A 430 20.98 -17.11 -10.36
N ASN A 431 21.55 -16.60 -9.25
CA ASN A 431 22.75 -17.12 -8.60
C ASN A 431 22.65 -16.92 -7.08
N ARG A 432 22.94 -17.96 -6.29
CA ARG A 432 22.94 -17.88 -4.82
C ARG A 432 24.11 -17.02 -4.32
N GLY A 433 23.90 -16.31 -3.21
CA GLY A 433 24.92 -15.51 -2.50
C GLY A 433 24.47 -14.11 -2.10
N THR A 434 23.54 -13.50 -2.84
CA THR A 434 22.93 -12.21 -2.50
C THR A 434 21.43 -12.22 -2.75
N LEU A 435 20.69 -11.44 -1.95
CA LEU A 435 19.25 -11.26 -2.11
C LEU A 435 18.90 -10.48 -3.39
N ASP A 436 19.84 -9.71 -3.96
CA ASP A 436 19.61 -8.90 -5.16
C ASP A 436 19.42 -9.76 -6.43
N ASN A 437 19.77 -11.05 -6.36
CA ASN A 437 19.61 -12.00 -7.45
C ASN A 437 18.22 -12.65 -7.50
N LEU A 438 17.32 -12.29 -6.58
CA LEU A 438 15.93 -12.73 -6.59
C LEU A 438 15.14 -12.04 -7.70
N GLN A 439 14.53 -12.82 -8.59
CA GLN A 439 13.77 -12.33 -9.73
C GLN A 439 12.51 -13.16 -9.96
N LEU A 440 11.47 -12.52 -10.52
CA LEU A 440 10.30 -13.23 -11.02
C LEU A 440 10.61 -13.73 -12.43
N LEU A 441 10.71 -15.06 -12.57
CA LEU A 441 11.00 -15.72 -13.83
C LEU A 441 9.77 -16.49 -14.33
N PRO A 442 9.58 -16.60 -15.66
CA PRO A 442 8.56 -17.49 -16.23
C PRO A 442 8.70 -18.91 -15.70
N HIS A 443 7.57 -19.53 -15.39
CA HIS A 443 7.49 -20.86 -14.84
C HIS A 443 6.30 -21.61 -15.44
N ALA A 444 6.57 -22.59 -16.30
CA ALA A 444 5.54 -23.38 -16.95
C ALA A 444 4.70 -24.16 -15.93
N ARG A 445 3.38 -24.05 -16.06
CA ARG A 445 2.43 -24.87 -15.31
C ARG A 445 2.57 -26.34 -15.73
N ARG A 446 2.29 -27.25 -14.79
CA ARG A 446 2.23 -28.69 -15.07
C ARG A 446 0.90 -29.26 -14.60
N VAL A 447 0.38 -30.20 -15.39
CA VAL A 447 -0.81 -30.96 -14.99
C VAL A 447 -0.45 -31.86 -13.80
N PRO A 448 -1.27 -31.92 -12.74
CA PRO A 448 -1.01 -32.78 -11.59
C PRO A 448 -1.02 -34.26 -11.98
N GLY A 449 -0.01 -35.00 -11.52
CA GLY A 449 0.07 -36.45 -11.65
C GLY A 449 -0.84 -37.17 -10.64
N ALA A 450 -0.80 -38.51 -10.62
CA ALA A 450 -1.58 -39.29 -9.66
C ALA A 450 -1.20 -38.93 -8.21
N GLY A 451 -2.20 -38.69 -7.37
CA GLY A 451 -1.99 -38.26 -5.98
C GLY A 451 -1.56 -36.80 -5.79
N GLU A 452 -1.55 -35.97 -6.84
CA GLU A 452 -1.17 -34.57 -6.77
C GLU A 452 -2.35 -33.62 -7.01
N ILE A 453 -2.20 -32.37 -6.54
CA ILE A 453 -3.09 -31.25 -6.83
C ILE A 453 -2.26 -30.05 -7.33
N GLU A 454 -2.84 -29.25 -8.22
CA GLU A 454 -2.30 -27.94 -8.60
C GLU A 454 -3.10 -26.85 -7.88
N ILE A 455 -2.37 -25.90 -7.31
CA ILE A 455 -2.90 -24.83 -6.48
C ILE A 455 -2.53 -23.50 -7.12
N GLN A 456 -3.52 -22.64 -7.32
CA GLN A 456 -3.29 -21.22 -7.54
C GLN A 456 -2.95 -20.60 -6.19
N VAL A 457 -1.70 -20.19 -6.03
CA VAL A 457 -1.18 -19.67 -4.77
C VAL A 457 -1.71 -18.27 -4.56
N HIS A 458 -2.27 -18.00 -3.37
CA HIS A 458 -2.66 -16.65 -2.96
C HIS A 458 -1.65 -16.05 -1.98
N ALA A 459 -1.08 -16.89 -1.11
CA ALA A 459 -0.11 -16.46 -0.11
C ALA A 459 0.91 -17.56 0.19
N THR A 460 2.14 -17.13 0.47
CA THR A 460 3.29 -18.00 0.76
C THR A 460 3.97 -17.50 2.04
N GLY A 461 4.17 -18.40 3.01
CA GLY A 461 4.90 -18.08 4.22
C GLY A 461 6.41 -18.07 3.96
N LEU A 462 7.08 -16.97 4.32
CA LEU A 462 8.54 -16.85 4.25
C LEU A 462 9.17 -17.43 5.52
N ASN A 463 10.16 -18.31 5.36
CA ASN A 463 10.88 -18.98 6.44
C ASN A 463 12.37 -18.65 6.41
N PHE A 464 13.05 -18.77 7.56
CA PHE A 464 14.49 -18.48 7.63
C PHE A 464 15.32 -19.39 6.71
N ARG A 465 14.83 -20.62 6.47
CA ARG A 465 15.37 -21.54 5.45
C ARG A 465 15.44 -20.90 4.06
N ASP A 466 14.45 -20.10 3.65
CA ASP A 466 14.42 -19.46 2.33
C ASP A 466 15.54 -18.41 2.21
N VAL A 467 15.81 -17.67 3.29
CA VAL A 467 16.93 -16.71 3.33
C VAL A 467 18.26 -17.45 3.21
N LEU A 468 18.45 -18.54 3.94
CA LEU A 468 19.66 -19.36 3.83
C LEU A 468 19.83 -19.96 2.43
N ASN A 469 18.73 -20.38 1.79
CA ASN A 469 18.74 -20.88 0.41
C ASN A 469 19.28 -19.82 -0.55
N VAL A 470 18.70 -18.62 -0.54
CA VAL A 470 19.10 -17.55 -1.47
C VAL A 470 20.52 -17.07 -1.22
N LEU A 471 20.96 -17.02 0.04
CA LEU A 471 22.34 -16.64 0.39
C LEU A 471 23.38 -17.75 0.13
N GLY A 472 22.96 -18.94 -0.30
CA GLY A 472 23.88 -20.07 -0.50
C GLY A 472 24.47 -20.61 0.81
N LEU A 473 23.78 -20.39 1.93
CA LEU A 473 24.20 -20.79 3.27
C LEU A 473 23.44 -22.02 3.79
N TYR A 474 22.56 -22.60 2.97
CA TYR A 474 21.81 -23.80 3.31
C TYR A 474 22.61 -25.07 2.93
N PRO A 475 22.68 -26.11 3.79
CA PRO A 475 23.36 -27.35 3.46
C PRO A 475 22.70 -28.10 2.27
N GLY A 476 23.50 -28.49 1.28
CA GLY A 476 23.01 -29.19 0.08
C GLY A 476 22.28 -28.28 -0.91
N ASP A 477 21.48 -28.88 -1.80
CA ASP A 477 20.60 -28.13 -2.71
C ASP A 477 19.17 -28.09 -2.15
N PRO A 478 18.73 -26.97 -1.56
CA PRO A 478 17.38 -26.83 -1.02
C PRO A 478 16.29 -26.69 -2.09
N GLY A 479 16.64 -26.61 -3.38
CA GLY A 479 15.72 -26.34 -4.48
C GLY A 479 15.31 -24.87 -4.57
N ALA A 480 14.17 -24.62 -5.24
CA ALA A 480 13.60 -23.28 -5.37
C ALA A 480 13.09 -22.73 -4.01
N PRO A 481 13.19 -21.41 -3.75
CA PRO A 481 12.67 -20.79 -2.54
C PRO A 481 11.15 -20.98 -2.36
N GLY A 482 10.69 -21.04 -1.11
CA GLY A 482 9.29 -21.22 -0.73
C GLY A 482 9.00 -22.65 -0.29
N GLY A 483 8.44 -22.80 0.92
CA GLY A 483 8.20 -24.10 1.55
C GLY A 483 6.75 -24.37 1.93
N GLU A 484 5.85 -23.40 1.82
CA GLU A 484 4.44 -23.53 2.22
C GLU A 484 3.56 -22.53 1.48
N CYS A 485 2.28 -22.86 1.28
CA CYS A 485 1.35 -21.90 0.70
C CYS A 485 -0.08 -22.07 1.23
N ALA A 486 -0.89 -21.07 0.91
CA ALA A 486 -2.33 -21.09 0.95
C ALA A 486 -2.89 -20.58 -0.39
N GLY A 487 -3.97 -21.20 -0.87
CA GLY A 487 -4.55 -20.86 -2.16
C GLY A 487 -5.77 -21.71 -2.49
N VAL A 488 -6.08 -21.80 -3.79
CA VAL A 488 -7.24 -22.53 -4.32
C VAL A 488 -6.79 -23.67 -5.23
N VAL A 489 -7.40 -24.84 -5.08
CA VAL A 489 -7.17 -25.97 -5.98
C VAL A 489 -7.72 -25.64 -7.37
N VAL A 490 -6.88 -25.73 -8.40
CA VAL A 490 -7.25 -25.45 -9.80
C VAL A 490 -7.23 -26.68 -10.69
N ALA A 491 -6.52 -27.74 -10.27
CA ALA A 491 -6.57 -29.05 -10.93
C ALA A 491 -6.29 -30.16 -9.92
N VAL A 492 -6.88 -31.33 -10.16
CA VAL A 492 -6.76 -32.51 -9.30
C VAL A 492 -6.29 -33.69 -10.15
N GLY A 493 -5.24 -34.37 -9.67
CA GLY A 493 -4.68 -35.54 -10.33
C GLY A 493 -5.44 -36.84 -10.01
N ALA A 494 -5.15 -37.89 -10.78
CA ALA A 494 -5.83 -39.18 -10.63
C ALA A 494 -5.67 -39.77 -9.21
N GLY A 495 -6.74 -40.34 -8.65
CA GLY A 495 -6.71 -41.01 -7.35
C GLY A 495 -6.77 -40.09 -6.13
N VAL A 496 -6.86 -38.77 -6.31
CA VAL A 496 -7.15 -37.82 -5.22
C VAL A 496 -8.66 -37.72 -5.04
N THR A 497 -9.16 -38.03 -3.85
CA THR A 497 -10.61 -37.94 -3.51
C THR A 497 -10.93 -36.88 -2.47
N ASP A 498 -9.92 -36.40 -1.74
CA ASP A 498 -10.10 -35.52 -0.57
C ASP A 498 -10.20 -34.04 -0.95
N PHE A 499 -9.95 -33.70 -2.23
CA PHE A 499 -9.96 -32.33 -2.74
C PHE A 499 -10.71 -32.23 -4.08
N ALA A 500 -11.41 -31.11 -4.25
CA ALA A 500 -12.04 -30.71 -5.50
C ALA A 500 -11.48 -29.37 -6.00
N VAL A 501 -11.63 -29.10 -7.30
CA VAL A 501 -11.34 -27.78 -7.87
C VAL A 501 -12.22 -26.73 -7.21
N GLY A 502 -11.63 -25.62 -6.77
CA GLY A 502 -12.29 -24.56 -6.01
C GLY A 502 -12.08 -24.64 -4.50
N ASP A 503 -11.58 -25.76 -3.96
CA ASP A 503 -11.29 -25.89 -2.54
C ASP A 503 -10.17 -24.94 -2.11
N ARG A 504 -10.37 -24.27 -0.97
CA ARG A 504 -9.34 -23.46 -0.31
C ARG A 504 -8.44 -24.36 0.53
N VAL A 505 -7.16 -24.39 0.23
CA VAL A 505 -6.19 -25.30 0.85
C VAL A 505 -4.95 -24.58 1.34
N MET A 506 -4.35 -25.10 2.41
CA MET A 506 -3.03 -24.72 2.90
C MET A 506 -2.15 -25.97 3.02
N GLY A 507 -0.84 -25.82 2.84
CA GLY A 507 0.06 -26.98 2.92
C GLY A 507 1.53 -26.68 2.70
N ILE A 508 2.34 -27.74 2.74
CA ILE A 508 3.76 -27.72 2.42
C ILE A 508 3.93 -27.79 0.90
N ALA A 509 4.61 -26.80 0.33
CA ALA A 509 4.74 -26.65 -1.11
C ALA A 509 6.11 -26.07 -1.46
N ALA A 510 6.98 -26.88 -2.07
CA ALA A 510 8.29 -26.43 -2.51
C ALA A 510 8.18 -25.51 -3.74
N GLY A 511 8.95 -24.42 -3.76
CA GLY A 511 8.90 -23.45 -4.86
C GLY A 511 7.64 -22.57 -4.85
N SER A 512 6.98 -22.46 -3.70
CA SER A 512 5.67 -21.83 -3.53
C SER A 512 5.64 -20.31 -3.64
N PHE A 513 6.78 -19.62 -3.81
CA PHE A 513 6.76 -18.23 -4.26
C PHE A 513 6.44 -18.15 -5.77
N SER A 514 5.36 -18.81 -6.20
CA SER A 514 4.94 -18.96 -7.59
C SER A 514 3.45 -18.64 -7.72
N GLN A 515 3.00 -18.33 -8.94
CA GLN A 515 1.57 -18.13 -9.20
C GLN A 515 0.79 -19.45 -9.07
N TYR A 516 1.40 -20.56 -9.49
CA TYR A 516 0.85 -21.91 -9.37
C TYR A 516 1.89 -22.85 -8.79
N VAL A 517 1.46 -23.80 -7.98
CA VAL A 517 2.32 -24.87 -7.45
C VAL A 517 1.59 -26.21 -7.50
N THR A 518 2.30 -27.25 -7.92
CA THR A 518 1.78 -28.63 -7.95
C THR A 518 2.51 -29.48 -6.93
N GLY A 519 1.77 -30.08 -6.00
CA GLY A 519 2.33 -30.90 -4.93
C GLY A 519 1.46 -32.11 -4.60
N ALA A 520 2.02 -33.05 -3.85
CA ALA A 520 1.30 -34.23 -3.40
C ALA A 520 0.15 -33.86 -2.46
N ALA A 521 -1.03 -34.43 -2.69
CA ALA A 521 -2.25 -34.07 -1.96
C ALA A 521 -2.12 -34.24 -0.44
N TYR A 522 -1.35 -35.24 0.02
CA TYR A 522 -1.13 -35.50 1.45
C TYR A 522 -0.33 -34.39 2.18
N LEU A 523 0.23 -33.42 1.46
CA LEU A 523 0.91 -32.26 2.06
C LEU A 523 -0.04 -31.08 2.33
N PHE A 524 -1.31 -31.21 1.97
CA PHE A 524 -2.31 -30.16 2.07
C PHE A 524 -3.47 -30.55 2.98
N THR A 525 -4.17 -29.53 3.47
CA THR A 525 -5.44 -29.63 4.18
C THR A 525 -6.31 -28.41 3.85
N GLN A 526 -7.62 -28.50 4.10
CA GLN A 526 -8.55 -27.40 3.83
C GLN A 526 -8.33 -26.23 4.80
N ILE A 527 -8.52 -25.00 4.30
CA ILE A 527 -8.46 -23.79 5.12
C ILE A 527 -9.78 -23.65 5.89
N PRO A 528 -9.75 -23.56 7.24
CA PRO A 528 -10.96 -23.27 8.02
C PRO A 528 -11.64 -21.97 7.56
N ALA A 529 -12.97 -21.98 7.46
CA ALA A 529 -13.75 -20.89 6.87
C ALA A 529 -13.46 -19.50 7.48
N ARG A 530 -13.14 -19.44 8.78
CA ARG A 530 -12.80 -18.20 9.50
C ARG A 530 -11.45 -17.59 9.14
N LEU A 531 -10.57 -18.31 8.43
CA LEU A 531 -9.23 -17.86 8.13
C LEU A 531 -9.14 -17.28 6.72
N THR A 532 -8.41 -16.18 6.60
CA THR A 532 -7.94 -15.64 5.29
C THR A 532 -6.78 -16.48 4.76
N ASP A 533 -6.53 -16.48 3.45
CA ASP A 533 -5.42 -17.24 2.87
C ASP A 533 -4.06 -16.78 3.41
N ALA A 534 -3.86 -15.48 3.58
CA ALA A 534 -2.63 -14.95 4.19
C ALA A 534 -2.44 -15.52 5.61
N ALA A 535 -3.48 -15.47 6.45
CA ALA A 535 -3.41 -16.02 7.80
C ALA A 535 -3.15 -17.53 7.80
N ALA A 536 -3.77 -18.27 6.87
CA ALA A 536 -3.55 -19.70 6.71
C ALA A 536 -2.11 -20.02 6.30
N ALA A 537 -1.48 -19.20 5.44
CA ALA A 537 -0.08 -19.37 5.03
C ALA A 537 0.94 -19.24 6.19
N THR A 538 0.50 -18.76 7.37
CA THR A 538 1.36 -18.74 8.57
C THR A 538 1.44 -20.08 9.30
N ILE A 539 0.63 -21.07 8.92
CA ILE A 539 0.39 -22.28 9.71
C ILE A 539 1.30 -23.45 9.31
N PRO A 540 1.36 -23.91 8.05
CA PRO A 540 1.83 -25.25 7.69
C PRO A 540 3.19 -25.62 8.26
N SER A 541 4.26 -24.90 7.91
CA SER A 541 5.62 -25.26 8.29
C SER A 541 5.85 -25.16 9.80
N VAL A 542 5.40 -24.08 10.44
CA VAL A 542 5.73 -23.79 11.83
C VAL A 542 4.93 -24.64 12.79
N PHE A 543 3.63 -24.83 12.57
CA PHE A 543 2.82 -25.66 13.46
C PHE A 543 3.10 -27.14 13.25
N LEU A 544 3.36 -27.61 12.02
CA LEU A 544 3.81 -28.99 11.83
C LEU A 544 5.18 -29.23 12.49
N THR A 545 6.12 -28.27 12.38
CA THR A 545 7.43 -28.39 13.05
C THR A 545 7.23 -28.53 14.55
N VAL A 546 6.45 -27.65 15.16
CA VAL A 546 6.23 -27.66 16.62
C VAL A 546 5.44 -28.88 17.07
N GLN A 547 4.40 -29.29 16.33
CA GLN A 547 3.64 -30.50 16.64
C GLN A 547 4.54 -31.73 16.64
N TYR A 548 5.40 -31.85 15.62
CA TYR A 548 6.38 -32.91 15.53
C TYR A 548 7.41 -32.84 16.68
N CYS A 549 8.00 -31.67 16.92
CA CYS A 549 9.01 -31.46 17.95
C CYS A 549 8.47 -31.73 19.37
N LEU A 550 7.35 -31.10 19.75
CA LEU A 550 6.88 -31.10 21.13
C LEU A 550 5.99 -32.31 21.44
N HIS A 551 5.05 -32.68 20.56
CA HIS A 551 4.16 -33.81 20.83
C HIS A 551 4.72 -35.15 20.38
N HIS A 552 5.32 -35.23 19.19
CA HIS A 552 5.78 -36.52 18.66
C HIS A 552 7.14 -36.95 19.24
N LEU A 553 8.14 -36.07 19.19
CA LEU A 553 9.49 -36.36 19.67
C LEU A 553 9.63 -36.18 21.18
N ALA A 554 9.43 -34.95 21.67
CA ALA A 554 9.60 -34.66 23.09
C ALA A 554 8.46 -35.21 23.96
N ARG A 555 7.25 -35.43 23.41
CA ARG A 555 6.08 -35.92 24.15
C ARG A 555 5.71 -35.06 25.36
N ILE A 556 5.61 -33.75 25.13
CA ILE A 556 5.29 -32.73 26.14
C ILE A 556 4.07 -33.10 27.00
N GLN A 557 4.19 -32.92 28.31
CA GLN A 557 3.18 -33.21 29.32
C GLN A 557 2.79 -31.96 30.12
N PRO A 558 1.62 -31.94 30.75
CA PRO A 558 1.28 -30.91 31.74
C PRO A 558 2.32 -30.84 32.85
N GLY A 559 2.80 -29.63 33.15
CA GLY A 559 3.84 -29.37 34.15
C GLY A 559 5.28 -29.45 33.64
N ASP A 560 5.54 -29.90 32.40
CA ASP A 560 6.88 -29.81 31.81
C ASP A 560 7.33 -28.34 31.76
N ARG A 561 8.60 -28.08 32.07
CA ARG A 561 9.24 -26.77 31.83
C ARG A 561 9.89 -26.79 30.45
N VAL A 562 9.51 -25.88 29.58
CA VAL A 562 10.02 -25.81 28.20
C VAL A 562 10.75 -24.49 27.93
N LEU A 563 12.02 -24.59 27.54
CA LEU A 563 12.80 -23.47 27.02
C LEU A 563 12.58 -23.34 25.52
N ILE A 564 12.01 -22.20 25.10
CA ILE A 564 11.74 -21.84 23.71
C ILE A 564 12.66 -20.69 23.32
N HIS A 565 13.62 -20.96 22.44
CA HIS A 565 14.48 -19.93 21.89
C HIS A 565 13.83 -19.14 20.75
N ALA A 566 14.27 -17.89 20.58
CA ALA A 566 13.75 -16.96 19.56
C ALA A 566 12.21 -16.88 19.57
N ALA A 567 11.62 -16.84 20.76
CA ALA A 567 10.20 -17.10 21.04
C ALA A 567 9.22 -16.12 20.37
N THR A 568 9.72 -15.01 19.81
CA THR A 568 8.91 -14.01 19.06
C THR A 568 8.90 -14.21 17.55
N GLY A 569 9.63 -15.21 17.05
CA GLY A 569 9.58 -15.64 15.64
C GLY A 569 8.46 -16.65 15.37
N GLY A 570 8.37 -17.13 14.13
CA GLY A 570 7.28 -18.01 13.69
C GLY A 570 7.15 -19.31 14.50
N VAL A 571 8.22 -20.11 14.56
CA VAL A 571 8.25 -21.37 15.33
C VAL A 571 8.05 -21.11 16.82
N GLY A 572 8.72 -20.09 17.37
CA GLY A 572 8.63 -19.74 18.78
C GLY A 572 7.21 -19.40 19.24
N MET A 573 6.48 -18.58 18.47
CA MET A 573 5.08 -18.25 18.79
C MET A 573 4.13 -19.44 18.64
N ALA A 574 4.36 -20.34 17.67
CA ALA A 574 3.61 -21.58 17.55
C ALA A 574 3.89 -22.52 18.74
N ALA A 575 5.15 -22.60 19.18
CA ALA A 575 5.58 -23.36 20.34
C ALA A 575 4.97 -22.86 21.65
N ILE A 576 4.86 -21.54 21.84
CA ILE A 576 4.15 -20.97 22.99
C ILE A 576 2.70 -21.44 23.04
N GLN A 577 1.97 -21.36 21.91
CA GLN A 577 0.56 -21.77 21.87
C GLN A 577 0.39 -23.27 22.17
N ILE A 578 1.23 -24.13 21.59
CA ILE A 578 1.17 -25.58 21.82
C ILE A 578 1.58 -25.92 23.26
N ALA A 579 2.63 -25.30 23.80
CA ALA A 579 3.07 -25.51 25.18
C ALA A 579 2.00 -25.06 26.21
N GLN A 580 1.36 -23.91 25.98
CA GLN A 580 0.25 -23.45 26.83
C GLN A 580 -0.91 -24.44 26.83
N ARG A 581 -1.26 -24.99 25.67
CA ARG A 581 -2.32 -26.02 25.56
C ARG A 581 -1.94 -27.33 26.23
N ALA A 582 -0.66 -27.69 26.20
CA ALA A 582 -0.14 -28.85 26.92
C ALA A 582 -0.10 -28.63 28.44
N GLY A 583 -0.24 -27.40 28.93
CA GLY A 583 -0.12 -27.06 30.34
C GLY A 583 1.33 -27.01 30.84
N ALA A 584 2.28 -26.73 29.94
CA ALA A 584 3.70 -26.60 30.24
C ALA A 584 4.04 -25.19 30.76
N GLU A 585 5.06 -25.10 31.61
CA GLU A 585 5.62 -23.83 32.07
C GLU A 585 6.68 -23.33 31.07
N ILE A 586 6.55 -22.08 30.62
CA ILE A 586 7.32 -21.59 29.47
C ILE A 586 8.44 -20.66 29.92
N TYR A 587 9.65 -20.99 29.45
CA TYR A 587 10.85 -20.18 29.53
C TYR A 587 11.18 -19.69 28.11
N GLY A 588 11.13 -18.39 27.87
CA GLY A 588 11.25 -17.82 26.51
C GLY A 588 12.45 -16.90 26.36
N THR A 589 13.15 -16.97 25.22
CA THR A 589 14.21 -15.99 24.91
C THR A 589 13.81 -15.06 23.75
N ALA A 590 14.09 -13.77 23.91
CA ALA A 590 13.94 -12.77 22.85
C ALA A 590 14.94 -11.62 23.01
N SER A 591 15.20 -10.88 21.92
CA SER A 591 15.97 -9.63 22.00
C SER A 591 15.27 -8.61 22.91
N PRO A 592 15.98 -7.73 23.62
CA PRO A 592 15.39 -6.80 24.60
C PRO A 592 14.14 -6.05 24.10
N GLY A 593 14.20 -5.46 22.90
CA GLY A 593 13.09 -4.73 22.29
C GLY A 593 11.86 -5.59 21.89
N LYS A 594 11.88 -6.90 22.12
CA LYS A 594 10.78 -7.84 21.84
C LYS A 594 10.29 -8.58 23.10
N GLN A 595 10.92 -8.38 24.25
CA GLN A 595 10.56 -9.11 25.49
C GLN A 595 9.15 -8.75 25.99
N GLU A 596 8.72 -7.51 25.82
CA GLU A 596 7.37 -7.09 26.20
C GLU A 596 6.28 -7.85 25.41
N LEU A 597 6.57 -8.23 24.16
CA LEU A 597 5.67 -9.06 23.38
C LEU A 597 5.50 -10.46 24.00
N LEU A 598 6.57 -11.05 24.57
CA LEU A 598 6.47 -12.34 25.24
C LEU A 598 5.61 -12.27 26.51
N ARG A 599 5.70 -11.18 27.28
CA ARG A 599 4.82 -10.95 28.44
C ARG A 599 3.36 -10.91 28.03
N LYS A 600 3.04 -10.18 26.95
CA LYS A 600 1.68 -10.12 26.38
C LYS A 600 1.17 -11.47 25.87
N LEU A 601 2.08 -12.37 25.47
CA LEU A 601 1.75 -13.75 25.08
C LEU A 601 1.61 -14.69 26.27
N GLY A 602 1.76 -14.20 27.51
CA GLY A 602 1.60 -15.00 28.73
C GLY A 602 2.84 -15.78 29.14
N VAL A 603 4.02 -15.43 28.62
CA VAL A 603 5.29 -16.02 29.07
C VAL A 603 5.76 -15.29 30.33
N THR A 604 5.99 -16.04 31.41
CA THR A 604 6.39 -15.51 32.72
C THR A 604 7.92 -15.37 32.84
N HIS A 605 8.66 -16.36 32.34
CA HIS A 605 10.12 -16.40 32.43
C HIS A 605 10.76 -15.96 31.11
N ILE A 606 11.36 -14.76 31.08
CA ILE A 606 11.85 -14.14 29.84
C ILE A 606 13.32 -13.77 29.97
N TYR A 607 14.09 -14.18 28.95
CA TYR A 607 15.55 -14.00 28.91
C TYR A 607 16.00 -13.35 27.59
N ASN A 608 17.25 -12.89 27.56
CA ASN A 608 17.85 -12.32 26.36
C ASN A 608 18.29 -13.45 25.41
N SER A 609 17.90 -13.35 24.13
CA SER A 609 18.28 -14.34 23.10
C SER A 609 19.65 -14.09 22.46
N ARG A 610 20.38 -13.05 22.87
CA ARG A 610 21.68 -12.66 22.29
C ARG A 610 22.88 -12.91 23.21
N THR A 611 22.61 -13.39 24.41
CA THR A 611 23.60 -13.58 25.48
C THR A 611 23.39 -14.96 26.09
N LEU A 612 24.40 -15.46 26.81
CA LEU A 612 24.39 -16.79 27.42
C LEU A 612 23.93 -16.78 28.90
N ASP A 613 23.55 -15.60 29.40
CA ASP A 613 23.10 -15.36 30.77
C ASP A 613 21.78 -16.05 31.11
N PHE A 614 20.98 -16.43 30.09
CA PHE A 614 19.75 -17.17 30.28
C PHE A 614 19.95 -18.47 31.08
N ALA A 615 21.06 -19.18 30.90
CA ALA A 615 21.26 -20.46 31.57
C ALA A 615 21.40 -20.30 33.09
N GLU A 616 22.17 -19.31 33.54
CA GLU A 616 22.35 -19.01 34.97
C GLU A 616 21.04 -18.48 35.58
N GLN A 617 20.32 -17.64 34.85
CA GLN A 617 19.03 -17.09 35.30
C GLN A 617 17.94 -18.17 35.38
N ILE A 618 17.90 -19.12 34.44
CA ILE A 618 16.96 -20.25 34.50
C ILE A 618 17.28 -21.16 35.68
N LEU A 619 18.55 -21.52 35.89
CA LEU A 619 18.95 -22.33 37.05
C LEU A 619 18.57 -21.64 38.36
N ALA A 620 18.78 -20.32 38.48
CA ALA A 620 18.32 -19.57 39.64
C ALA A 620 16.79 -19.59 39.79
N ASN A 621 16.04 -19.42 38.69
CA ASN A 621 14.57 -19.42 38.70
C ASN A 621 13.96 -20.81 38.93
N THR A 622 14.75 -21.87 38.87
CA THR A 622 14.31 -23.27 39.00
C THR A 622 14.95 -23.98 40.20
N ASP A 623 15.58 -23.24 41.12
CA ASP A 623 16.33 -23.77 42.25
C ASP A 623 17.36 -24.86 41.85
N GLY A 624 18.01 -24.65 40.70
CA GLY A 624 19.01 -25.53 40.12
C GLY A 624 18.46 -26.75 39.38
N GLN A 625 17.14 -26.90 39.24
CA GLN A 625 16.54 -28.06 38.59
C GLN A 625 16.58 -28.00 37.06
N GLY A 626 16.61 -26.81 36.47
CA GLY A 626 16.62 -26.64 35.02
C GLY A 626 15.26 -26.82 34.35
N VAL A 627 15.27 -27.15 33.06
CA VAL A 627 14.07 -27.34 32.21
C VAL A 627 14.00 -28.75 31.63
N ASP A 628 12.80 -29.25 31.37
CA ASP A 628 12.57 -30.62 30.91
C ASP A 628 12.70 -30.75 29.39
N ILE A 629 12.41 -29.67 28.66
CA ILE A 629 12.50 -29.62 27.19
C ILE A 629 13.24 -28.35 26.77
N VAL A 630 14.15 -28.47 25.81
CA VAL A 630 14.72 -27.33 25.08
C VAL A 630 14.33 -27.45 23.61
N LEU A 631 13.68 -26.40 23.08
CA LEU A 631 13.47 -26.22 21.64
C LEU A 631 14.45 -25.15 21.14
N ASN A 632 15.58 -25.58 20.60
CA ASN A 632 16.66 -24.70 20.17
C ASN A 632 16.54 -24.32 18.69
N SER A 633 16.79 -23.03 18.41
CA SER A 633 16.92 -22.49 17.07
C SER A 633 18.09 -21.50 16.94
N LEU A 634 18.94 -21.38 17.97
CA LEU A 634 20.03 -20.42 18.04
C LEU A 634 21.35 -21.13 17.81
N THR A 635 22.15 -20.55 16.92
CA THR A 635 23.43 -21.08 16.46
C THR A 635 24.50 -20.03 16.71
N SER A 636 25.20 -20.15 17.84
CA SER A 636 26.35 -19.32 18.20
C SER A 636 27.16 -20.09 19.23
N GLU A 637 28.46 -19.81 19.29
CA GLU A 637 29.37 -20.47 20.23
C GLU A 637 28.84 -20.39 21.67
N GLY A 638 28.86 -21.52 22.39
CA GLY A 638 28.41 -21.63 23.77
C GLY A 638 26.91 -21.86 23.97
N PHE A 639 26.06 -21.73 22.95
CA PHE A 639 24.60 -21.92 23.13
C PHE A 639 24.23 -23.38 23.38
N ILE A 640 24.83 -24.33 22.66
CA ILE A 640 24.50 -25.76 22.82
C ILE A 640 24.93 -26.23 24.22
N GLU A 641 26.12 -25.84 24.65
CA GLU A 641 26.67 -26.16 25.97
C GLU A 641 25.79 -25.59 27.09
N LYS A 642 25.35 -24.35 26.95
CA LYS A 642 24.47 -23.70 27.93
C LYS A 642 23.05 -24.30 27.93
N ASN A 643 22.55 -24.74 26.77
CA ASN A 643 21.30 -25.49 26.66
C ASN A 643 21.41 -26.88 27.31
N LEU A 644 22.52 -27.58 27.12
CA LEU A 644 22.79 -28.84 27.79
C LEU A 644 22.94 -28.66 29.30
N ALA A 645 23.53 -27.56 29.77
CA ALA A 645 23.70 -27.29 31.19
C ALA A 645 22.38 -26.99 31.92
N VAL A 646 21.39 -26.42 31.22
CA VAL A 646 20.09 -26.07 31.80
C VAL A 646 19.05 -27.19 31.71
N LEU A 647 19.31 -28.26 30.96
CA LEU A 647 18.43 -29.42 30.89
C LEU A 647 18.44 -30.21 32.21
N ALA A 648 17.25 -30.47 32.73
CA ALA A 648 17.03 -31.37 33.85
C ALA A 648 17.52 -32.80 33.54
N PRO A 649 17.72 -33.67 34.55
CA PRO A 649 18.05 -35.07 34.33
C PRO A 649 17.01 -35.77 33.46
N ASN A 650 17.45 -36.50 32.42
CA ASN A 650 16.58 -37.10 31.39
C ASN A 650 15.79 -36.11 30.53
N GLY A 651 16.26 -34.86 30.45
CA GLY A 651 15.63 -33.83 29.61
C GLY A 651 15.69 -34.15 28.11
N ARG A 652 14.85 -33.46 27.34
CA ARG A 652 14.72 -33.62 25.88
C ARG A 652 15.20 -32.36 25.15
N PHE A 653 16.28 -32.48 24.39
CA PHE A 653 16.80 -31.41 23.55
C PHE A 653 16.35 -31.64 22.11
N VAL A 654 15.50 -30.76 21.61
CA VAL A 654 15.06 -30.71 20.21
C VAL A 654 15.77 -29.58 19.47
N GLU A 655 16.61 -29.94 18.50
CA GLU A 655 17.39 -29.02 17.66
C GLU A 655 16.74 -28.87 16.28
N ILE A 656 16.32 -27.66 15.94
CA ILE A 656 15.75 -27.35 14.61
C ILE A 656 16.69 -26.55 13.71
N SER A 657 17.87 -26.17 14.22
CA SER A 657 18.89 -25.47 13.44
C SER A 657 19.58 -26.40 12.44
N LYS A 658 20.13 -25.81 11.37
CA LYS A 658 20.82 -26.55 10.29
C LYS A 658 22.31 -26.24 10.20
N ARG A 659 22.82 -25.41 11.09
CA ARG A 659 24.21 -24.93 11.10
C ARG A 659 24.76 -24.96 12.50
N ASP A 660 26.05 -25.23 12.62
CA ASP A 660 26.78 -25.18 13.88
C ASP A 660 26.10 -26.02 14.99
N VAL A 661 25.53 -27.17 14.59
CA VAL A 661 24.88 -28.15 15.47
C VAL A 661 25.87 -29.23 15.90
N TRP A 662 25.66 -29.80 17.07
CA TRP A 662 26.40 -30.98 17.52
C TRP A 662 25.78 -32.25 16.92
N ASP A 663 26.59 -33.29 16.73
CA ASP A 663 26.08 -34.62 16.43
C ASP A 663 25.63 -35.35 17.69
N GLU A 664 24.93 -36.48 17.50
CA GLU A 664 24.40 -37.27 18.60
C GLU A 664 25.50 -37.84 19.51
N GLU A 665 26.67 -38.18 18.95
CA GLU A 665 27.81 -38.71 19.70
C GLU A 665 28.40 -37.67 20.66
N ALA A 666 28.59 -36.43 20.17
CA ALA A 666 29.09 -35.32 20.98
C ALA A 666 28.15 -34.97 22.14
N VAL A 667 26.83 -34.98 21.89
CA VAL A 667 25.84 -34.73 22.96
C VAL A 667 25.83 -35.89 23.95
N ALA A 668 25.83 -37.14 23.50
CA ALA A 668 25.85 -38.31 24.37
C ALA A 668 27.12 -38.36 25.24
N ALA A 669 28.26 -37.90 24.72
CA ALA A 669 29.50 -37.79 25.49
C ALA A 669 29.41 -36.73 26.60
N ALA A 670 28.72 -35.61 26.35
CA ALA A 670 28.59 -34.51 27.32
C ALA A 670 27.46 -34.74 28.34
N ARG A 671 26.33 -35.31 27.91
CA ARG A 671 25.12 -35.55 28.70
C ARG A 671 24.49 -36.90 28.27
N PRO A 672 25.00 -38.03 28.75
CA PRO A 672 24.49 -39.36 28.34
C PRO A 672 23.05 -39.64 28.80
N ASP A 673 22.53 -38.84 29.73
CA ASP A 673 21.17 -38.97 30.24
C ASP A 673 20.12 -38.24 29.39
N VAL A 674 20.49 -37.29 28.52
CA VAL A 674 19.52 -36.50 27.75
C VAL A 674 19.18 -37.15 26.41
N ALA A 675 17.94 -36.98 25.98
CA ALA A 675 17.53 -37.33 24.62
C ALA A 675 17.80 -36.14 23.69
N TYR A 676 18.56 -36.35 22.63
CA TYR A 676 18.86 -35.34 21.61
C TYR A 676 18.17 -35.68 20.30
N TYR A 677 17.49 -34.70 19.70
CA TYR A 677 16.75 -34.88 18.45
C TYR A 677 17.15 -33.81 17.43
N LEU A 678 17.81 -34.23 16.35
CA LEU A 678 18.04 -33.40 15.16
C LEU A 678 16.83 -33.45 14.24
N VAL A 679 16.17 -32.31 14.02
CA VAL A 679 14.90 -32.27 13.28
C VAL A 679 15.09 -31.80 11.85
N ASP A 680 14.57 -32.57 10.89
CA ASP A 680 14.38 -32.15 9.49
C ASP A 680 12.95 -32.45 9.02
N LEU A 681 12.04 -31.50 9.25
CA LEU A 681 10.65 -31.68 8.83
C LEU A 681 10.53 -31.92 7.31
N ALA A 682 11.42 -31.33 6.49
CA ALA A 682 11.36 -31.54 5.05
C ALA A 682 11.74 -32.97 4.64
N ALA A 683 12.57 -33.66 5.44
CA ALA A 683 12.81 -35.09 5.27
C ALA A 683 11.61 -35.91 5.76
N THR A 684 11.07 -35.60 6.94
CA THR A 684 9.90 -36.27 7.52
C THR A 684 8.70 -36.24 6.57
N THR A 685 8.42 -35.12 5.90
CA THR A 685 7.31 -35.02 4.93
C THR A 685 7.45 -35.93 3.72
N ARG A 686 8.66 -36.37 3.38
CA ARG A 686 8.89 -37.33 2.28
C ARG A 686 8.82 -38.78 2.76
N HIS A 687 9.29 -39.06 3.98
CA HIS A 687 9.41 -40.42 4.49
C HIS A 687 8.17 -40.91 5.25
N GLU A 688 7.38 -40.00 5.83
CA GLU A 688 6.22 -40.34 6.67
C GLU A 688 4.94 -39.58 6.29
N PRO A 689 4.37 -39.80 5.08
CA PRO A 689 3.15 -39.11 4.63
C PRO A 689 1.96 -39.22 5.59
N ALA A 690 1.76 -40.39 6.20
CA ALA A 690 0.66 -40.64 7.12
C ALA A 690 0.77 -39.80 8.40
N LEU A 691 1.99 -39.57 8.89
CA LEU A 691 2.22 -38.74 10.07
C LEU A 691 1.88 -37.27 9.80
N ILE A 692 2.19 -36.76 8.61
CA ILE A 692 1.81 -35.40 8.21
C ILE A 692 0.29 -35.22 8.21
N GLN A 693 -0.44 -36.17 7.62
CA GLN A 693 -1.90 -36.14 7.61
C GLN A 693 -2.49 -36.27 9.01
N GLN A 694 -1.91 -37.10 9.88
CA GLN A 694 -2.30 -37.19 11.29
C GLN A 694 -2.13 -35.82 11.99
N MET A 695 -0.97 -35.19 11.86
CA MET A 695 -0.72 -33.88 12.49
C MET A 695 -1.67 -32.79 11.96
N TYR A 696 -2.02 -32.80 10.67
CA TYR A 696 -3.04 -31.88 10.16
C TYR A 696 -4.43 -32.17 10.73
N GLY A 697 -4.80 -33.44 10.89
CA GLY A 697 -6.04 -33.87 11.53
C GLY A 697 -6.14 -33.40 12.99
N GLU A 698 -5.02 -33.35 13.70
CA GLU A 698 -4.95 -32.84 15.08
C GLU A 698 -5.00 -31.30 15.14
N LEU A 699 -4.30 -30.61 14.25
CA LEU A 699 -4.18 -29.15 14.28
C LEU A 699 -5.41 -28.41 13.75
N THR A 700 -5.99 -28.87 12.64
CA THR A 700 -7.03 -28.15 11.89
C THR A 700 -8.29 -27.85 12.74
N PRO A 701 -8.82 -28.79 13.56
CA PRO A 701 -9.95 -28.52 14.45
C PRO A 701 -9.70 -27.40 15.46
N HIS A 702 -8.45 -27.22 15.90
CA HIS A 702 -8.10 -26.16 16.84
C HIS A 702 -8.07 -24.78 16.19
N PHE A 703 -7.66 -24.67 14.93
CA PHE A 703 -7.79 -23.42 14.18
C PHE A 703 -9.24 -23.10 13.83
N ALA A 704 -10.05 -24.11 13.49
CA ALA A 704 -11.47 -23.95 13.21
C ALA A 704 -12.25 -23.42 14.42
N SER A 705 -11.96 -23.94 15.62
CA SER A 705 -12.58 -23.48 16.88
C SER A 705 -11.96 -22.21 17.46
N GLY A 706 -10.79 -21.77 16.97
CA GLY A 706 -10.04 -20.65 17.53
C GLY A 706 -9.26 -20.97 18.81
N ALA A 707 -9.12 -22.25 19.13
CA ALA A 707 -8.28 -22.70 20.24
C ALA A 707 -6.78 -22.62 19.91
N LEU A 708 -6.43 -22.57 18.62
CA LEU A 708 -5.15 -22.09 18.09
C LEU A 708 -5.41 -20.89 17.18
N GLN A 709 -4.49 -19.92 17.17
CA GLN A 709 -4.57 -18.73 16.34
C GLN A 709 -3.44 -18.71 15.30
N PRO A 710 -3.73 -18.28 14.04
CA PRO A 710 -2.69 -18.02 13.07
C PRO A 710 -1.72 -16.96 13.62
N LEU A 711 -0.48 -16.97 13.13
CA LEU A 711 0.53 -16.06 13.67
C LEU A 711 0.28 -14.62 13.20
N PRO A 712 0.69 -13.60 13.99
CA PRO A 712 0.79 -12.24 13.50
C PRO A 712 1.64 -12.20 12.23
N GLN A 713 1.17 -11.50 11.20
CA GLN A 713 1.81 -11.51 9.89
C GLN A 713 2.16 -10.13 9.38
N THR A 714 3.36 -9.99 8.83
CA THR A 714 3.76 -8.85 8.00
C THR A 714 3.62 -9.26 6.53
N ARG A 715 2.76 -8.57 5.77
CA ARG A 715 2.46 -8.92 4.38
C ARG A 715 3.32 -8.10 3.43
N PHE A 716 3.84 -8.75 2.40
CA PHE A 716 4.48 -8.10 1.26
C PHE A 716 3.86 -8.62 -0.04
N PRO A 717 3.50 -7.76 -1.00
CA PRO A 717 3.15 -8.25 -2.32
C PRO A 717 4.39 -8.87 -2.99
N ILE A 718 4.19 -9.84 -3.89
CA ILE A 718 5.32 -10.61 -4.45
C ILE A 718 6.37 -9.77 -5.19
N HIS A 719 5.98 -8.65 -5.79
CA HIS A 719 6.92 -7.71 -6.42
C HIS A 719 7.84 -7.00 -5.41
N GLN A 720 7.54 -7.07 -4.11
CA GLN A 720 8.37 -6.59 -3.00
C GLN A 720 9.03 -7.74 -2.22
N ALA A 721 9.13 -8.93 -2.81
CA ALA A 721 9.70 -10.09 -2.11
C ALA A 721 11.13 -9.83 -1.61
N VAL A 722 11.97 -9.10 -2.35
CA VAL A 722 13.35 -8.78 -1.91
C VAL A 722 13.35 -8.04 -0.55
N ASP A 723 12.43 -7.10 -0.35
CA ASP A 723 12.32 -6.36 0.91
C ASP A 723 11.83 -7.26 2.06
N ALA A 724 10.93 -8.19 1.76
CA ALA A 724 10.49 -9.22 2.70
C ALA A 724 11.66 -10.12 3.16
N PHE A 725 12.50 -10.56 2.22
CA PHE A 725 13.71 -11.34 2.51
C PHE A 725 14.73 -10.55 3.34
N ARG A 726 14.96 -9.26 3.00
CA ARG A 726 15.85 -8.37 3.78
C ARG A 726 15.34 -8.16 5.21
N LEU A 727 14.03 -7.97 5.38
CA LEU A 727 13.42 -7.84 6.71
C LEU A 727 13.63 -9.11 7.55
N MET A 728 13.47 -10.29 6.93
CA MET A 728 13.73 -11.56 7.60
C MET A 728 15.20 -11.69 8.00
N GLN A 729 16.13 -11.42 7.08
CA GLN A 729 17.58 -11.49 7.29
C GLN A 729 18.03 -10.62 8.48
N GLN A 730 17.43 -9.43 8.65
CA GLN A 730 17.74 -8.53 9.76
C GLN A 730 17.17 -8.98 11.12
N GLY A 731 16.32 -10.02 11.16
CA GLY A 731 15.69 -10.51 12.38
C GLY A 731 14.76 -9.50 13.07
N LYS A 732 14.30 -8.47 12.34
CA LYS A 732 13.46 -7.39 12.90
C LYS A 732 11.96 -7.72 12.96
N HIS A 733 11.51 -8.72 12.20
CA HIS A 733 10.11 -9.15 12.19
C HIS A 733 9.67 -9.83 13.50
N THR A 734 8.37 -9.84 13.74
CA THR A 734 7.71 -10.65 14.78
C THR A 734 6.63 -11.51 14.11
N GLY A 735 6.41 -12.72 14.62
CA GLY A 735 5.52 -13.68 13.97
C GLY A 735 6.07 -14.15 12.61
N LYS A 736 5.24 -14.09 11.57
CA LYS A 736 5.54 -14.62 10.23
C LYS A 736 5.58 -13.50 9.18
N ILE A 737 6.45 -13.62 8.18
CA ILE A 737 6.36 -12.80 6.97
C ILE A 737 5.59 -13.59 5.92
N VAL A 738 4.62 -12.97 5.26
CA VAL A 738 3.79 -13.59 4.23
C VAL A 738 3.92 -12.80 2.94
N ILE A 739 4.29 -13.50 1.87
CA ILE A 739 4.32 -12.93 0.52
C ILE A 739 3.00 -13.26 -0.17
N THR A 740 2.25 -12.24 -0.56
CA THR A 740 0.95 -12.39 -1.23
C THR A 740 1.10 -12.25 -2.73
N GLN A 741 0.47 -13.15 -3.48
CA GLN A 741 0.31 -12.94 -4.91
C GLN A 741 -0.62 -11.73 -5.13
N PRO A 742 -0.39 -10.96 -6.19
CA PRO A 742 -1.40 -10.09 -6.77
C PRO A 742 -2.42 -11.01 -7.41
N VAL A 743 -3.23 -11.64 -6.57
CA VAL A 743 -4.60 -11.92 -6.98
C VAL A 743 -5.09 -10.53 -7.35
N ALA A 744 -5.49 -10.33 -8.61
CA ALA A 744 -6.33 -9.20 -8.87
C ALA A 744 -7.50 -9.38 -7.91
N GLU A 745 -7.49 -8.66 -6.79
CA GLU A 745 -8.71 -8.23 -6.15
C GLU A 745 -9.34 -7.25 -7.16
N GLN A 746 -9.69 -7.75 -8.36
CA GLN A 746 -10.90 -7.32 -8.99
C GLN A 746 -11.92 -7.58 -7.90
N ILE A 747 -12.28 -6.51 -7.19
CA ILE A 747 -13.45 -6.49 -6.33
C ILE A 747 -14.60 -6.75 -7.29
N ALA A 748 -14.83 -8.03 -7.57
CA ALA A 748 -15.89 -8.47 -8.44
C ALA A 748 -17.16 -8.24 -7.65
N ILE A 749 -18.01 -7.33 -8.15
CA ILE A 749 -19.31 -7.13 -7.55
C ILE A 749 -20.16 -8.34 -7.91
N ARG A 750 -20.52 -9.13 -6.90
CA ARG A 750 -21.20 -10.40 -7.08
C ARG A 750 -22.71 -10.22 -6.92
N PRO A 751 -23.52 -10.90 -7.76
CA PRO A 751 -24.97 -10.87 -7.60
C PRO A 751 -25.45 -11.61 -6.34
N ASP A 752 -24.66 -12.53 -5.79
CA ASP A 752 -24.98 -13.31 -4.58
C ASP A 752 -24.46 -12.67 -3.27
N GLY A 753 -24.07 -11.40 -3.29
CA GLY A 753 -23.58 -10.66 -2.13
C GLY A 753 -24.44 -9.45 -1.78
N THR A 754 -24.56 -9.17 -0.48
CA THR A 754 -25.11 -7.91 0.04
C THR A 754 -24.02 -6.85 0.15
N TYR A 755 -24.31 -5.62 -0.29
CA TYR A 755 -23.42 -4.47 -0.17
C TYR A 755 -24.06 -3.39 0.71
N LEU A 756 -23.40 -3.05 1.82
CA LEU A 756 -23.84 -2.00 2.74
C LEU A 756 -23.27 -0.64 2.31
N VAL A 757 -24.13 0.35 2.12
CA VAL A 757 -23.72 1.75 1.90
C VAL A 757 -24.27 2.62 3.02
N THR A 758 -23.42 3.05 3.95
CA THR A 758 -23.81 4.04 4.97
C THR A 758 -23.79 5.45 4.38
N GLY A 759 -24.74 6.29 4.77
CA GLY A 759 -24.99 7.54 4.03
C GLY A 759 -25.54 7.27 2.62
N GLY A 760 -26.08 6.07 2.37
CA GLY A 760 -26.51 5.60 1.05
C GLY A 760 -27.67 6.37 0.43
N LEU A 761 -28.30 7.28 1.18
CA LEU A 761 -29.37 8.17 0.73
C LEU A 761 -28.88 9.61 0.47
N GLY A 762 -27.60 9.88 0.72
CA GLY A 762 -26.94 11.15 0.40
C GLY A 762 -26.34 11.13 -1.00
N GLY A 763 -25.85 12.29 -1.49
CA GLY A 763 -25.38 12.45 -2.86
C GLY A 763 -24.37 11.38 -3.30
N LEU A 764 -23.21 11.31 -2.66
CA LEU A 764 -22.17 10.33 -3.01
C LEU A 764 -22.60 8.88 -2.74
N GLY A 765 -23.20 8.61 -1.58
CA GLY A 765 -23.61 7.25 -1.21
C GLY A 765 -24.65 6.66 -2.18
N LEU A 766 -25.60 7.47 -2.64
CA LEU A 766 -26.61 7.03 -3.60
C LEU A 766 -26.00 6.76 -4.98
N GLN A 767 -25.09 7.63 -5.45
CA GLN A 767 -24.34 7.38 -6.69
C GLN A 767 -23.49 6.11 -6.60
N THR A 768 -22.83 5.86 -5.47
CA THR A 768 -22.11 4.58 -5.27
C THR A 768 -23.05 3.38 -5.31
N ALA A 769 -24.25 3.48 -4.73
CA ALA A 769 -25.24 2.41 -4.75
C ALA A 769 -25.74 2.09 -6.18
N LEU A 770 -26.00 3.13 -6.98
CA LEU A 770 -26.35 3.00 -8.41
C LEU A 770 -25.22 2.32 -9.19
N TRP A 771 -23.98 2.80 -9.01
CA TRP A 771 -22.81 2.21 -9.65
C TRP A 771 -22.61 0.73 -9.24
N LEU A 772 -22.78 0.38 -7.96
CA LEU A 772 -22.70 -1.01 -7.51
C LEU A 772 -23.71 -1.91 -8.22
N ALA A 773 -24.94 -1.44 -8.43
CA ALA A 773 -25.95 -2.18 -9.17
C ALA A 773 -25.57 -2.39 -10.64
N GLU A 774 -25.02 -1.36 -11.30
CA GLU A 774 -24.48 -1.44 -12.66
C GLU A 774 -23.33 -2.45 -12.76
N GLN A 775 -22.46 -2.51 -11.74
CA GLN A 775 -21.37 -3.49 -11.67
C GLN A 775 -21.82 -4.92 -11.34
N GLY A 776 -23.11 -5.14 -11.05
CA GLY A 776 -23.66 -6.49 -10.85
C GLY A 776 -24.24 -6.78 -9.47
N ALA A 777 -24.24 -5.82 -8.53
CA ALA A 777 -24.85 -6.03 -7.22
C ALA A 777 -26.36 -6.25 -7.38
N ARG A 778 -26.91 -7.21 -6.63
CA ARG A 778 -28.36 -7.47 -6.60
C ARG A 778 -28.99 -7.30 -5.23
N HIS A 779 -28.18 -7.18 -4.17
CA HIS A 779 -28.65 -6.94 -2.81
C HIS A 779 -27.91 -5.73 -2.22
N LEU A 780 -28.65 -4.64 -1.99
CA LEU A 780 -28.12 -3.39 -1.43
C LEU A 780 -28.78 -3.10 -0.09
N LEU A 781 -27.97 -2.79 0.92
CA LEU A 781 -28.42 -2.28 2.21
C LEU A 781 -28.00 -0.81 2.32
N LEU A 782 -28.95 0.12 2.21
CA LEU A 782 -28.69 1.55 2.27
C LEU A 782 -29.05 2.07 3.67
N LEU A 783 -28.05 2.53 4.40
CA LEU A 783 -28.21 3.02 5.76
C LEU A 783 -28.17 4.56 5.80
N GLY A 784 -29.14 5.17 6.48
CA GLY A 784 -29.18 6.62 6.70
C GLY A 784 -30.09 7.01 7.86
N ARG A 785 -29.95 8.22 8.40
CA ARG A 785 -30.78 8.69 9.53
C ARG A 785 -32.17 9.18 9.11
N SER A 786 -32.32 9.55 7.85
CA SER A 786 -33.54 10.12 7.28
C SER A 786 -34.13 9.16 6.25
N GLN A 787 -35.43 9.28 6.00
CA GLN A 787 -36.08 8.63 4.87
C GLN A 787 -35.55 9.18 3.53
N PRO A 788 -35.58 8.39 2.43
CA PRO A 788 -35.19 8.86 1.11
C PRO A 788 -36.05 10.05 0.68
N LYS A 789 -35.41 11.09 0.15
CA LYS A 789 -36.12 12.20 -0.51
C LYS A 789 -36.79 11.70 -1.81
N PRO A 790 -37.83 12.38 -2.33
CA PRO A 790 -38.54 11.92 -3.53
C PRO A 790 -37.64 11.58 -4.73
N ALA A 791 -36.64 12.42 -5.03
CA ALA A 791 -35.68 12.16 -6.12
C ALA A 791 -34.84 10.90 -5.87
N ALA A 792 -34.42 10.66 -4.62
CA ALA A 792 -33.69 9.44 -4.26
C ALA A 792 -34.62 8.21 -4.34
N GLN A 793 -35.86 8.33 -3.84
CA GLN A 793 -36.84 7.25 -3.91
C GLN A 793 -37.09 6.80 -5.36
N GLN A 794 -37.25 7.75 -6.29
CA GLN A 794 -37.40 7.44 -7.71
C GLN A 794 -36.23 6.62 -8.28
N GLN A 795 -34.99 6.92 -7.86
CA GLN A 795 -33.81 6.17 -8.29
C GLN A 795 -33.78 4.75 -7.66
N LEU A 796 -34.20 4.61 -6.40
CA LEU A 796 -34.31 3.30 -5.76
C LEU A 796 -35.40 2.43 -6.40
N ASP A 797 -36.52 3.02 -6.77
CA ASP A 797 -37.61 2.32 -7.48
C ASP A 797 -37.14 1.82 -8.86
N ALA A 798 -36.31 2.61 -9.55
CA ALA A 798 -35.68 2.18 -10.81
C ALA A 798 -34.71 1.00 -10.63
N LEU A 799 -33.94 0.97 -9.54
CA LEU A 799 -33.11 -0.19 -9.21
C LEU A 799 -33.95 -1.44 -8.94
N ALA A 800 -35.04 -1.29 -8.18
CA ALA A 800 -35.96 -2.38 -7.88
C ALA A 800 -36.62 -2.95 -9.14
N ALA A 801 -37.03 -2.08 -10.07
CA ALA A 801 -37.56 -2.47 -11.37
C ALA A 801 -36.55 -3.29 -12.21
N ASN A 802 -35.26 -3.07 -12.01
CA ASN A 802 -34.16 -3.79 -12.66
C ASN A 802 -33.70 -5.05 -11.88
N GLY A 803 -34.50 -5.53 -10.92
CA GLY A 803 -34.23 -6.78 -10.20
C GLY A 803 -33.20 -6.65 -9.07
N VAL A 804 -32.92 -5.44 -8.60
CA VAL A 804 -32.07 -5.20 -7.42
C VAL A 804 -32.94 -5.12 -6.17
N THR A 805 -32.66 -5.95 -5.18
CA THR A 805 -33.29 -5.85 -3.86
C THR A 805 -32.61 -4.74 -3.06
N VAL A 806 -33.33 -3.66 -2.79
CA VAL A 806 -32.84 -2.53 -1.99
C VAL A 806 -33.54 -2.51 -0.64
N THR A 807 -32.77 -2.69 0.43
CA THR A 807 -33.22 -2.52 1.81
C THR A 807 -32.76 -1.17 2.32
N VAL A 808 -33.71 -0.27 2.62
CA VAL A 808 -33.40 1.03 3.24
C VAL A 808 -33.57 0.91 4.75
N ALA A 809 -32.47 1.07 5.49
CA ALA A 809 -32.46 1.03 6.94
C ALA A 809 -32.31 2.44 7.52
N GLN A 810 -33.36 2.93 8.19
CA GLN A 810 -33.26 4.17 8.94
C GLN A 810 -32.52 3.90 10.26
N ALA A 811 -31.25 4.28 10.36
CA ALA A 811 -30.42 4.08 11.55
C ALA A 811 -29.28 5.11 11.61
N ASP A 812 -28.80 5.38 12.82
CA ASP A 812 -27.54 6.09 13.03
C ASP A 812 -26.41 5.06 13.07
N VAL A 813 -25.35 5.28 12.29
CA VAL A 813 -24.17 4.40 12.26
C VAL A 813 -23.42 4.39 13.60
N THR A 814 -23.66 5.42 14.43
CA THR A 814 -23.11 5.52 15.80
C THR A 814 -23.91 4.71 16.83
N ASP A 815 -25.09 4.20 16.49
CA ASP A 815 -25.85 3.28 17.34
C ASP A 815 -25.36 1.84 17.10
N ARG A 816 -24.45 1.38 17.98
CA ARG A 816 -23.84 0.05 17.90
C ARG A 816 -24.89 -1.07 17.93
N ALA A 817 -25.89 -0.96 18.81
CA ALA A 817 -26.88 -2.01 19.00
C ALA A 817 -27.78 -2.16 17.77
N ARG A 818 -28.21 -1.03 17.21
CA ARG A 818 -29.01 -1.02 15.98
C ARG A 818 -28.21 -1.48 14.77
N LEU A 819 -26.94 -1.11 14.66
CA LEU A 819 -26.07 -1.58 13.59
C LEU A 819 -25.84 -3.10 13.68
N HIS A 820 -25.59 -3.62 14.89
CA HIS A 820 -25.47 -5.06 15.11
C HIS A 820 -26.75 -5.81 14.69
N ALA A 821 -27.92 -5.33 15.12
CA ALA A 821 -29.19 -5.93 14.74
C ALA A 821 -29.43 -5.94 13.22
N LEU A 822 -29.05 -4.87 12.52
CA LEU A 822 -29.15 -4.78 11.06
C LEU A 822 -28.20 -5.76 10.36
N LEU A 823 -26.96 -5.87 10.82
CA LEU A 823 -25.96 -6.77 10.24
C LEU A 823 -26.32 -8.24 10.49
N SER A 824 -26.83 -8.56 11.68
CA SER A 824 -27.30 -9.92 12.02
C SER A 824 -28.58 -10.33 11.29
N ALA A 825 -29.33 -9.38 10.72
CA ALA A 825 -30.53 -9.65 9.93
C ALA A 825 -30.26 -9.88 8.44
N ILE A 826 -28.99 -9.79 8.00
CA ILE A 826 -28.61 -10.07 6.61
C ILE A 826 -28.83 -11.56 6.32
N ASP A 827 -29.50 -11.86 5.19
CA ASP A 827 -29.80 -13.22 4.76
C ASP A 827 -28.50 -13.99 4.46
N GLU A 828 -28.32 -15.15 5.08
CA GLU A 828 -27.13 -15.99 4.90
C GLU A 828 -26.95 -16.48 3.45
N ARG A 829 -28.02 -16.50 2.64
CA ARG A 829 -27.96 -16.82 1.21
C ARG A 829 -27.30 -15.70 0.38
N TYR A 830 -27.32 -14.47 0.91
CA TYR A 830 -26.75 -13.27 0.28
C TYR A 830 -25.85 -12.54 1.28
N PRO A 831 -24.75 -13.16 1.72
CA PRO A 831 -23.94 -12.65 2.81
C PRO A 831 -23.34 -11.27 2.50
N LEU A 832 -22.98 -10.52 3.54
CA LEU A 832 -22.30 -9.24 3.38
C LEU A 832 -20.95 -9.44 2.67
N ARG A 833 -20.73 -8.74 1.55
CA ARG A 833 -19.51 -8.81 0.72
C ARG A 833 -18.80 -7.47 0.54
N GLY A 834 -19.42 -6.37 0.95
CA GLY A 834 -18.77 -5.06 0.89
C GLY A 834 -19.45 -4.02 1.76
N ILE A 835 -18.66 -3.10 2.30
CA ILE A 835 -19.11 -1.94 3.07
C ILE A 835 -18.52 -0.68 2.45
N ILE A 836 -19.39 0.27 2.14
CA ILE A 836 -19.02 1.61 1.68
C ILE A 836 -19.45 2.59 2.77
N HIS A 837 -18.46 3.24 3.40
CA HIS A 837 -18.71 4.19 4.47
C HIS A 837 -18.77 5.64 3.95
N ALA A 838 -19.92 6.03 3.40
CA ALA A 838 -20.17 7.40 2.93
C ALA A 838 -20.95 8.27 3.94
N ALA A 839 -21.13 7.81 5.18
CA ALA A 839 -21.78 8.60 6.22
C ALA A 839 -20.89 9.76 6.68
N GLY A 840 -21.48 10.95 6.80
CA GLY A 840 -20.79 12.13 7.27
C GLY A 840 -21.72 13.33 7.37
N VAL A 841 -21.30 14.30 8.17
CA VAL A 841 -21.91 15.64 8.28
C VAL A 841 -20.80 16.67 8.25
N LEU A 842 -21.13 17.87 7.78
CA LEU A 842 -20.24 19.03 7.78
C LEU A 842 -20.73 20.04 8.81
N ASP A 843 -19.80 20.78 9.41
CA ASP A 843 -20.07 21.84 10.38
C ASP A 843 -18.91 22.84 10.38
N ASP A 844 -18.79 23.56 9.27
CA ASP A 844 -17.62 24.37 8.96
C ASP A 844 -17.56 25.66 9.81
N GLY A 845 -16.36 26.09 10.16
CA GLY A 845 -16.10 27.31 10.92
C GLY A 845 -14.62 27.45 11.27
N ALA A 846 -14.14 28.69 11.34
CA ALA A 846 -12.77 28.99 11.75
C ALA A 846 -12.49 28.49 13.18
N LEU A 847 -11.25 28.11 13.48
CA LEU A 847 -10.85 27.54 14.78
C LEU A 847 -11.30 28.39 15.98
N MET A 848 -11.29 29.73 15.85
CA MET A 848 -11.75 30.66 16.87
C MET A 848 -13.25 30.57 17.20
N GLN A 849 -14.07 30.05 16.28
CA GLN A 849 -15.52 29.92 16.40
C GLN A 849 -15.96 28.47 16.60
N GLN A 850 -15.00 27.54 16.70
CA GLN A 850 -15.30 26.15 16.95
C GLN A 850 -15.47 25.86 18.44
N GLU A 851 -16.33 24.89 18.71
CA GLU A 851 -16.58 24.32 20.05
C GLU A 851 -16.49 22.81 19.94
N TRP A 852 -16.17 22.13 21.04
CA TRP A 852 -16.05 20.68 21.04
C TRP A 852 -17.34 19.96 20.60
N SER A 853 -18.50 20.51 20.94
CA SER A 853 -19.82 20.00 20.52
C SER A 853 -19.96 19.88 18.99
N ARG A 854 -19.37 20.82 18.24
CA ARG A 854 -19.35 20.82 16.76
C ARG A 854 -18.40 19.76 16.22
N PHE A 855 -17.22 19.60 16.82
CA PHE A 855 -16.28 18.51 16.51
C PHE A 855 -16.92 17.13 16.74
N GLN A 856 -17.55 16.92 17.89
CA GLN A 856 -18.19 15.65 18.25
C GLN A 856 -19.24 15.25 17.22
N LYS A 857 -20.06 16.20 16.75
CA LYS A 857 -21.09 15.98 15.73
C LYS A 857 -20.51 15.49 14.39
N VAL A 858 -19.35 15.99 13.98
CA VAL A 858 -18.67 15.62 12.71
C VAL A 858 -17.86 14.34 12.86
N LEU A 859 -17.16 14.16 13.98
CA LEU A 859 -16.33 12.97 14.25
C LEU A 859 -17.18 11.72 14.44
N ALA A 860 -18.30 11.80 15.15
CA ALA A 860 -19.11 10.63 15.51
C ALA A 860 -19.46 9.71 14.31
N PRO A 861 -20.10 10.19 13.23
CA PRO A 861 -20.46 9.31 12.11
C PRO A 861 -19.26 8.75 11.35
N LYS A 862 -18.11 9.44 11.33
CA LYS A 862 -16.91 9.02 10.57
C LYS A 862 -15.97 8.13 11.36
N VAL A 863 -15.77 8.44 12.65
CA VAL A 863 -14.79 7.76 13.51
C VAL A 863 -15.47 6.63 14.26
N GLN A 864 -16.49 6.94 15.07
CA GLN A 864 -17.21 5.91 15.82
C GLN A 864 -18.01 4.98 14.90
N GLY A 865 -18.63 5.55 13.86
CA GLY A 865 -19.35 4.77 12.85
C GLY A 865 -18.47 3.74 12.14
N ALA A 866 -17.28 4.16 11.67
CA ALA A 866 -16.31 3.25 11.08
C ALA A 866 -15.82 2.18 12.07
N TRP A 867 -15.62 2.54 13.34
CA TRP A 867 -15.22 1.58 14.37
C TRP A 867 -16.29 0.54 14.66
N HIS A 868 -17.55 0.94 14.73
CA HIS A 868 -18.67 0.01 14.88
C HIS A 868 -18.76 -0.94 13.69
N LEU A 869 -18.64 -0.43 12.45
CA LEU A 869 -18.61 -1.28 11.26
C LEU A 869 -17.46 -2.29 11.32
N HIS A 870 -16.24 -1.84 11.65
CA HIS A 870 -15.07 -2.70 11.74
C HIS A 870 -15.20 -3.82 12.78
N THR A 871 -15.86 -3.55 13.91
CA THR A 871 -15.93 -4.48 15.05
C THR A 871 -17.19 -5.36 15.04
N LEU A 872 -18.15 -5.09 14.14
CA LEU A 872 -19.41 -5.83 14.04
C LEU A 872 -19.53 -6.63 12.74
N ALA A 873 -18.92 -6.16 11.64
CA ALA A 873 -18.87 -6.86 10.36
C ALA A 873 -17.63 -7.74 10.26
#